data_AF-A0A913YYZ1-F1
#
_entry.id   AF-A0A913YYZ1-F1
#
_cell.length_a   1.000
_cell.length_b   1.000
_cell.length_c   1.000
_cell.angle_alpha   90.00
_cell.angle_beta   90.00
_cell.angle_gamma   90.00
#
_symmetry.space_group_name_H-M   'P 1'
#
loop_
_entity.id
_entity.type
_entity.pdbx_description
1 polymer ?
#
loop_
_entity_poly.entity_id
_entity_poly.type
_entity_poly.pdbx_seq_one_letter_code
_entity_poly.pdbx_strand_id
1 'polypeptide(L)'
;MAMQANDHRRNVPRAMGDNQRRQGSHSQGKQGSRQTKVLAKGVDIAIQTEQTAGLLLRRVSSRIRQRHKKSLEPPDRTLLFDLNRSVALNHSRVSQYIEQALDMPGEHNGSNAAHKMMLPNGSIVSSVEAPLSDRDKKLLQGCWKEVQKDLIEFGVDLFVRLLEENPPLRELFPFGKLNLSPEKLRQNADLRSHGLRVMETIGTAIEGLNEWDLIVPILEDLAARHKVYGAVPQHFNPLEQALTYSLGNGLPPKVFTNEVQGAWLNLWKAIATVMSDTMREGRGVFEKHDEGPISARDKRLVQASWRSVEKDLANLGAGLFVRLLEKNPAIKNLFPFGKLNLSPENLKDNADLRAHGKNVMETIGTAVETLDNPGKLVPLLKDLGARHNAYGTKPEHFKPLAEALIFTLKDGLPPKVFTAEVQGAWENALKVVAELMSEAMRSDDADVGPLSQRDKRLVRECWKVIQKDMVNLGAALFVRLLEKSPPIQNLFTFGKLNLSAEKLKRNKDLRSHGQRVMSTIGAVVMGLDDPDIIATILEDLGARHQMYGAKPEHFPALVEALMRSLKNGLPPKLFTPEAQEAWQNLMKMVATSMSKTMRSGSSEDEGPISSKNKRLVQASWKIMEKDAVNLGAVLFARLLEKNPSIQKLFPFGKLNLPPDKLRQNPDLRAHGKGVMETIGILVASLDDLKDIVPTLKELGARHNSYGAKPEHFPALVEAFMFSMKTRVSAEVFTAEVQEAWRNVLKVVDVTMSTSMSSHSNGASDVTISPKDKQLAQGSWKFIQKDLVNLGASMFVRLLEKNPGIRKTFSFGRLNLPPDKLRQNPDLRAHGKGVMLTFGTLVSGADDLGKIIPMMEDLGARHKTYGAKPAHFPAIVEAFMYSLKKGLSPKIFTPDVQEAWRNILSVVAVTMGSTMSSDESGVSEEESTASPISPKDKQLVQNSWKFVQKDLVNLGAVMFVRLLEKNPSVQNLFSFGKLNLPPEKLKQNPDLRAHGKGVMETIGTAVAGLDDLGRIVPILEEVGARHKIYGARPEHFPAVVEALMYSLKQGLSPNVFTSETQEAWRNILKVVDVTMSRTMRLDENGNSEEGLISLRDKRLVQKSWKVMQKDSVNLGAALFARFLDRNPSIRELFPFGKSSVPPQMLKHNSDLRAHGKGVMETIGTAVDGLDDLGKIVPILKDLGTRHNVYGAKPEHFQPLVDAFMYTMRNGLSSKEFTPDVQDAWENIWKVLAEVMSNGME
;
A
#
# COMPACT_ATOMS: atom_id res chain seq x y z
N MET A 1 -4.35 -21.91 48.29
CA MET A 1 -5.70 -21.58 48.82
C MET A 1 -5.73 -20.09 49.09
N ALA A 2 -6.81 -19.42 48.67
CA ALA A 2 -7.12 -17.99 48.81
C ALA A 2 -6.11 -17.01 48.11
N MET A 3 -6.49 -15.98 47.33
CA MET A 3 -7.61 -15.00 47.39
C MET A 3 -7.55 -14.15 48.68
N GLN A 4 -7.99 -12.90 48.81
CA GLN A 4 -8.50 -11.79 47.97
C GLN A 4 -8.53 -10.55 48.92
N ALA A 5 -8.69 -9.27 48.57
CA ALA A 5 -8.65 -8.47 47.34
C ALA A 5 -8.74 -6.98 47.75
N ASN A 6 -8.77 -6.07 46.77
CA ASN A 6 -9.41 -4.74 46.85
C ASN A 6 -8.83 -3.67 47.81
N ASP A 7 -9.06 -2.36 47.62
CA ASP A 7 -9.29 -1.53 46.43
C ASP A 7 -9.22 -0.03 46.89
N HIS A 8 -9.31 0.92 45.95
CA HIS A 8 -9.82 2.28 46.09
C HIS A 8 -8.89 3.45 46.51
N ARG A 9 -8.30 4.03 45.45
CA ARG A 9 -8.65 5.36 44.89
C ARG A 9 -8.47 6.65 45.72
N ARG A 10 -7.59 7.52 45.15
CA ARG A 10 -7.79 8.96 44.82
C ARG A 10 -8.02 9.98 45.96
N ASN A 11 -7.08 10.92 46.12
CA ASN A 11 -7.15 12.25 45.47
C ASN A 11 -5.90 13.12 45.74
N VAL A 12 -5.63 14.06 44.82
CA VAL A 12 -4.63 15.17 44.91
C VAL A 12 -5.41 16.50 45.06
N PRO A 13 -4.86 17.64 45.54
CA PRO A 13 -4.00 18.49 44.69
C PRO A 13 -2.91 19.39 45.37
N ARG A 14 -1.81 19.62 44.61
CA ARG A 14 -0.95 20.83 44.48
C ARG A 14 -0.75 21.85 45.63
N ALA A 15 0.52 22.19 45.89
CA ALA A 15 1.02 23.59 45.88
C ALA A 15 2.55 23.69 45.61
N MET A 16 2.99 24.88 45.19
CA MET A 16 4.35 25.37 44.83
C MET A 16 5.41 25.24 45.94
N GLY A 17 6.73 25.42 45.75
CA GLY A 17 7.55 25.74 44.56
C GLY A 17 9.01 26.11 44.94
N ASP A 18 9.87 26.28 43.92
CA ASP A 18 11.16 27.02 43.89
C ASP A 18 12.40 26.68 44.77
N ASN A 19 13.45 26.21 44.04
CA ASN A 19 14.78 26.83 43.87
C ASN A 19 15.92 26.74 44.95
N GLN A 20 16.95 25.98 44.57
CA GLN A 20 18.41 26.26 44.68
C GLN A 20 19.20 26.38 46.01
N ARG A 21 20.18 25.45 46.09
CA ARG A 21 21.63 25.64 46.39
C ARG A 21 22.18 25.83 47.83
N ARG A 22 22.96 24.78 48.20
CA ARG A 22 24.38 24.78 48.66
C ARG A 22 24.76 24.74 50.17
N GLN A 23 25.46 23.63 50.48
CA GLN A 23 26.72 23.48 51.27
C GLN A 23 26.69 23.11 52.77
N GLY A 24 27.64 22.23 53.14
CA GLY A 24 28.11 21.92 54.52
C GLY A 24 27.37 20.79 55.24
N SER A 25 27.67 19.48 55.15
CA SER A 25 28.92 18.72 55.39
C SER A 25 29.46 18.74 56.83
N HIS A 26 29.17 17.70 57.64
CA HIS A 26 30.11 16.88 58.45
C HIS A 26 29.42 16.14 59.60
N SER A 27 29.31 14.79 59.55
CA SER A 27 29.54 13.85 60.69
C SER A 27 29.12 12.38 60.43
N GLN A 28 29.69 11.68 59.45
CA GLN A 28 29.54 10.20 59.36
C GLN A 28 30.85 9.51 58.93
N GLY A 29 31.73 9.24 59.90
CA GLY A 29 33.04 8.60 59.66
C GLY A 29 33.38 7.41 60.55
N LYS A 30 32.48 6.96 61.46
CA LYS A 30 32.81 5.93 62.48
C LYS A 30 31.86 4.74 62.61
N GLN A 31 30.78 4.64 61.83
CA GLN A 31 29.88 3.47 61.85
C GLN A 31 30.20 2.42 60.77
N GLY A 32 30.52 2.81 59.53
CA GLY A 32 30.75 1.87 58.42
C GLY A 32 31.86 0.84 58.64
N SER A 33 32.96 1.23 59.31
CA SER A 33 34.12 0.36 59.57
C SER A 33 33.81 -0.86 60.46
N ARG A 34 32.69 -0.87 61.19
CA ARG A 34 32.36 -1.97 62.13
C ARG A 34 31.45 -3.03 61.49
N GLN A 35 30.63 -2.66 60.50
CA GLN A 35 29.79 -3.62 59.75
C GLN A 35 30.60 -4.42 58.72
N THR A 36 31.50 -3.77 57.97
CA THR A 36 32.32 -4.46 56.94
C THR A 36 33.22 -5.55 57.52
N LYS A 37 33.80 -5.33 58.71
CA LYS A 37 34.61 -6.34 59.41
C LYS A 37 33.80 -7.53 59.98
N VAL A 38 32.48 -7.40 60.15
CA VAL A 38 31.62 -8.51 60.59
C VAL A 38 31.17 -9.35 59.39
N LEU A 39 30.84 -8.71 58.26
CA LEU A 39 30.48 -9.39 57.02
C LEU A 39 31.62 -10.25 56.45
N ALA A 40 32.84 -9.70 56.34
CA ALA A 40 34.00 -10.45 55.86
C ALA A 40 34.25 -11.74 56.67
N LYS A 41 34.10 -11.65 58.01
CA LYS A 41 34.29 -12.79 58.91
C LYS A 41 33.21 -13.87 58.76
N GLY A 42 32.00 -13.50 58.32
CA GLY A 42 30.94 -14.45 58.00
C GLY A 42 31.19 -15.23 56.71
N VAL A 43 31.75 -14.56 55.69
CA VAL A 43 32.10 -15.19 54.41
C VAL A 43 33.24 -16.21 54.57
N ASP A 44 34.29 -15.88 55.32
CA ASP A 44 35.40 -16.82 55.59
C ASP A 44 34.93 -18.10 56.31
N ILE A 45 34.00 -17.97 57.26
CA ILE A 45 33.42 -19.11 58.00
C ILE A 45 32.58 -19.98 57.06
N ALA A 46 31.82 -19.39 56.13
CA ALA A 46 31.04 -20.14 55.15
C ALA A 46 31.95 -20.97 54.22
N ILE A 47 33.01 -20.35 53.68
CA ILE A 47 33.98 -21.01 52.81
C ILE A 47 34.72 -22.15 53.53
N GLN A 48 35.17 -21.94 54.78
CA GLN A 48 35.81 -23.01 55.57
C GLN A 48 34.86 -24.18 55.87
N THR A 49 33.58 -23.90 56.12
CA THR A 49 32.57 -24.94 56.37
C THR A 49 32.35 -25.80 55.11
N GLU A 50 32.25 -25.18 53.94
CA GLU A 50 32.09 -25.86 52.66
C GLU A 50 33.31 -26.74 52.31
N GLN A 51 34.53 -26.21 52.45
CA GLN A 51 35.76 -26.98 52.22
C GLN A 51 35.88 -28.20 53.16
N THR A 52 35.47 -28.04 54.42
CA THR A 52 35.47 -29.12 55.42
C THR A 52 34.44 -30.20 55.08
N ALA A 53 33.24 -29.81 54.65
CA ALA A 53 32.21 -30.74 54.18
C ALA A 53 32.66 -31.50 52.93
N GLY A 54 33.28 -30.83 51.95
CA GLY A 54 33.84 -31.46 50.76
C GLY A 54 34.92 -32.50 51.06
N LEU A 55 35.79 -32.25 52.04
CA LEU A 55 36.81 -33.20 52.49
C LEU A 55 36.22 -34.44 53.19
N LEU A 56 35.18 -34.26 54.03
CA LEU A 56 34.45 -35.36 54.64
C LEU A 56 33.73 -36.23 53.59
N LEU A 57 33.05 -35.61 52.63
CA LEU A 57 32.38 -36.30 51.53
C LEU A 57 33.35 -37.10 50.64
N ARG A 58 34.52 -36.56 50.32
CA ARG A 58 35.58 -37.31 49.61
C ARG A 58 36.06 -38.52 50.42
N ARG A 59 36.23 -38.41 51.74
CA ARG A 59 36.58 -39.56 52.61
C ARG A 59 35.48 -40.62 52.67
N VAL A 60 34.20 -40.24 52.75
CA VAL A 60 33.07 -41.18 52.74
C VAL A 60 32.95 -41.87 51.38
N SER A 61 32.97 -41.12 50.28
CA SER A 61 32.91 -41.66 48.91
C SER A 61 34.11 -42.55 48.56
N SER A 62 35.29 -42.27 49.13
CA SER A 62 36.48 -43.13 49.05
C SER A 62 36.30 -44.43 49.85
N ARG A 63 35.78 -44.38 51.09
CA ARG A 63 35.55 -45.57 51.91
C ARG A 63 34.49 -46.51 51.33
N ILE A 64 33.41 -45.96 50.74
CA ILE A 64 32.40 -46.76 50.03
C ILE A 64 33.02 -47.47 48.83
N ARG A 65 33.81 -46.76 48.01
CA ARG A 65 34.53 -47.36 46.87
C ARG A 65 35.60 -48.39 47.27
N GLN A 66 36.24 -48.24 48.43
CA GLN A 66 37.20 -49.24 48.93
C GLN A 66 36.53 -50.51 49.50
N ARG A 67 35.30 -50.44 50.03
CA ARG A 67 34.63 -51.61 50.61
C ARG A 67 34.01 -52.57 49.58
N HIS A 68 33.59 -52.09 48.40
CA HIS A 68 32.91 -52.92 47.39
C HIS A 68 33.63 -52.91 46.05
N LYS A 69 34.51 -53.90 45.84
CA LYS A 69 35.24 -54.13 44.58
C LYS A 69 34.49 -55.03 43.57
N LYS A 70 33.23 -55.38 43.85
CA LYS A 70 32.27 -56.07 42.97
C LYS A 70 30.88 -55.47 43.19
N SER A 71 30.17 -55.19 42.09
CA SER A 71 28.80 -54.68 41.88
C SER A 71 28.06 -53.99 43.05
N LEU A 72 27.55 -52.77 42.80
CA LEU A 72 26.63 -52.05 43.69
C LEU A 72 25.19 -52.55 43.55
N GLU A 73 24.56 -52.91 44.67
CA GLU A 73 23.12 -53.19 44.78
C GLU A 73 22.27 -51.90 44.63
N PRO A 74 20.97 -52.01 44.27
CA PRO A 74 20.11 -50.84 44.01
C PRO A 74 19.98 -49.81 45.15
N PRO A 75 19.86 -50.19 46.45
CA PRO A 75 19.66 -49.21 47.54
C PRO A 75 20.83 -48.23 47.69
N ASP A 76 22.07 -48.71 47.51
CA ASP A 76 23.29 -47.91 47.68
C ASP A 76 23.47 -46.86 46.57
N ARG A 77 22.94 -47.11 45.37
CA ARG A 77 22.93 -46.11 44.29
C ARG A 77 22.04 -44.92 44.62
N THR A 78 20.87 -45.16 45.20
CA THR A 78 19.91 -44.12 45.59
C THR A 78 20.51 -43.22 46.68
N LEU A 79 21.13 -43.84 47.68
CA LEU A 79 21.79 -43.13 48.79
C LEU A 79 22.95 -42.24 48.31
N LEU A 80 23.72 -42.68 47.31
CA LEU A 80 24.77 -41.86 46.68
C LEU A 80 24.21 -40.71 45.83
N PHE A 81 23.05 -40.93 45.19
CA PHE A 81 22.37 -39.96 44.34
C PHE A 81 21.74 -38.82 45.16
N ASP A 82 21.04 -39.15 46.24
CA ASP A 82 20.45 -38.16 47.16
C ASP A 82 21.50 -37.34 47.90
N LEU A 83 22.64 -37.96 48.27
CA LEU A 83 23.76 -37.24 48.87
C LEU A 83 24.36 -36.19 47.91
N ASN A 84 24.58 -36.55 46.64
CA ASN A 84 25.04 -35.60 45.61
C ASN A 84 24.01 -34.49 45.34
N ARG A 85 22.71 -34.82 45.32
CA ARG A 85 21.62 -33.86 45.11
C ARG A 85 21.52 -32.84 46.25
N SER A 86 21.68 -33.30 47.49
CA SER A 86 21.69 -32.44 48.69
C SER A 86 22.88 -31.45 48.68
N VAL A 87 24.07 -31.91 48.24
CA VAL A 87 25.26 -31.06 48.09
C VAL A 87 25.03 -29.98 47.02
N ALA A 88 24.49 -30.33 45.86
CA ALA A 88 24.21 -29.35 44.79
C ALA A 88 23.21 -28.27 45.22
N LEU A 89 22.17 -28.64 45.99
CA LEU A 89 21.18 -27.71 46.54
C LEU A 89 21.79 -26.74 47.57
N ASN A 90 22.70 -27.21 48.42
CA ASN A 90 23.38 -26.33 49.38
C ASN A 90 24.37 -25.38 48.68
N HIS A 91 25.15 -25.85 47.70
CA HIS A 91 26.10 -25.03 46.93
C HIS A 91 25.39 -23.91 46.16
N SER A 92 24.19 -24.18 45.63
CA SER A 92 23.31 -23.19 44.99
C SER A 92 22.83 -22.13 45.99
N ARG A 93 22.37 -22.54 47.19
CA ARG A 93 21.91 -21.60 48.24
C ARG A 93 23.04 -20.73 48.81
N VAL A 94 24.25 -21.26 48.96
CA VAL A 94 25.43 -20.47 49.39
C VAL A 94 25.79 -19.44 48.33
N SER A 95 25.77 -19.81 47.03
CA SER A 95 26.03 -18.87 45.92
C SER A 95 25.00 -17.73 45.90
N GLN A 96 23.71 -18.04 46.13
CA GLN A 96 22.63 -17.05 46.18
C GLN A 96 22.78 -16.06 47.35
N TYR A 97 23.31 -16.51 48.49
CA TYR A 97 23.63 -15.64 49.63
C TYR A 97 24.85 -14.73 49.37
N ILE A 98 25.80 -15.16 48.53
CA ILE A 98 26.95 -14.35 48.11
C ILE A 98 26.51 -13.28 47.10
N GLU A 99 25.65 -13.62 46.13
CA GLU A 99 25.09 -12.67 45.16
C GLU A 99 24.28 -11.57 45.85
N GLN A 100 23.39 -11.90 46.80
CA GLN A 100 22.63 -10.90 47.56
C GLN A 100 23.50 -9.99 48.46
N ALA A 101 24.73 -10.39 48.78
CA ALA A 101 25.65 -9.56 49.57
C ALA A 101 26.47 -8.57 48.72
N LEU A 102 26.45 -8.70 47.39
CA LEU A 102 27.26 -7.90 46.46
C LEU A 102 26.47 -6.77 45.76
N ASP A 103 25.15 -6.77 45.84
CA ASP A 103 24.27 -5.87 45.06
C ASP A 103 23.81 -4.62 45.84
N MET A 104 24.77 -3.84 46.36
CA MET A 104 24.53 -2.46 46.83
C MET A 104 25.59 -1.50 46.26
N PRO A 105 25.20 -0.31 45.77
CA PRO A 105 26.10 0.59 45.07
C PRO A 105 27.07 1.32 46.02
N GLY A 106 28.37 1.06 45.86
CA GLY A 106 29.46 1.74 46.56
C GLY A 106 30.66 1.94 45.63
N GLU A 107 31.39 3.04 45.82
CA GLU A 107 32.40 3.54 44.88
C GLU A 107 33.62 2.61 44.68
N HIS A 108 34.21 2.71 43.48
CA HIS A 108 35.30 1.87 42.99
C HIS A 108 36.54 1.77 43.92
N ASN A 109 37.21 0.61 43.89
CA ASN A 109 38.67 0.54 43.76
C ASN A 109 39.09 -0.79 43.11
N GLY A 110 40.17 -0.78 42.33
CA GLY A 110 40.42 -1.82 41.32
C GLY A 110 41.68 -2.66 41.53
N SER A 111 41.82 -3.67 40.67
CA SER A 111 43.10 -4.03 40.04
C SER A 111 42.86 -4.85 38.76
N ASN A 112 43.73 -4.67 37.76
CA ASN A 112 43.92 -5.52 36.58
C ASN A 112 42.74 -5.67 35.58
N ALA A 113 42.51 -4.61 34.81
CA ALA A 113 42.24 -4.72 33.37
C ALA A 113 43.08 -3.68 32.62
N ALA A 114 43.63 -4.04 31.45
CA ALA A 114 44.57 -3.19 30.72
C ALA A 114 43.91 -1.92 30.12
N HIS A 115 44.70 -0.88 29.89
CA HIS A 115 44.24 0.48 29.61
C HIS A 115 43.39 0.64 28.33
N LYS A 116 42.26 1.35 28.46
CA LYS A 116 41.76 2.25 27.43
C LYS A 116 42.39 3.63 27.64
N MET A 117 43.26 4.10 26.73
CA MET A 117 43.56 5.53 26.64
C MET A 117 42.44 6.22 25.86
N MET A 118 41.87 7.26 26.47
CA MET A 118 40.76 8.03 25.91
C MET A 118 41.31 9.28 25.23
N LEU A 119 41.25 9.35 23.90
CA LEU A 119 41.49 10.59 23.16
C LEU A 119 40.22 11.47 23.18
N PRO A 120 40.35 12.81 23.13
CA PRO A 120 39.24 13.74 23.36
C PRO A 120 38.31 13.91 22.14
N ASN A 121 37.84 12.80 21.57
CA ASN A 121 36.82 12.77 20.49
C ASN A 121 36.09 11.40 20.41
N GLY A 122 35.60 10.87 21.54
CA GLY A 122 34.45 9.95 21.60
C GLY A 122 34.54 8.54 20.98
N SER A 123 35.55 8.19 20.20
CA SER A 123 35.65 6.88 19.54
C SER A 123 36.25 5.80 20.45
N ILE A 124 35.50 4.71 20.66
CA ILE A 124 36.03 3.50 21.31
C ILE A 124 36.63 2.58 20.24
N VAL A 125 37.94 2.38 20.30
CA VAL A 125 38.62 1.28 19.60
C VAL A 125 38.91 0.19 20.62
N SER A 126 38.52 -1.05 20.33
CA SER A 126 38.95 -2.23 21.07
C SER A 126 39.09 -3.41 20.11
N SER A 127 40.30 -3.61 19.60
CA SER A 127 40.75 -4.86 19.02
C SER A 127 41.11 -5.84 20.14
N VAL A 128 40.58 -7.05 20.10
CA VAL A 128 40.89 -8.13 21.04
C VAL A 128 41.66 -9.19 20.27
N GLU A 129 42.98 -9.21 20.40
CA GLU A 129 43.81 -10.25 19.77
C GLU A 129 43.46 -11.65 20.29
N ALA A 130 43.67 -12.68 19.45
CA ALA A 130 43.57 -14.06 19.90
C ALA A 130 44.54 -14.31 21.07
N PRO A 131 44.15 -15.04 22.14
CA PRO A 131 45.04 -15.41 23.24
C PRO A 131 45.98 -16.57 22.85
N LEU A 132 46.65 -16.45 21.69
CA LEU A 132 47.50 -17.45 21.04
C LEU A 132 48.84 -16.83 20.65
N SER A 133 49.94 -17.50 20.99
CA SER A 133 51.26 -17.05 20.59
C SER A 133 51.49 -17.25 19.08
N ASP A 134 52.36 -16.46 18.47
CA ASP A 134 52.72 -16.66 17.05
C ASP A 134 53.39 -18.02 16.78
N ARG A 135 53.90 -18.68 17.83
CA ARG A 135 54.34 -20.08 17.77
C ARG A 135 53.13 -21.01 17.61
N ASP A 136 52.10 -20.86 18.46
CA ASP A 136 50.87 -21.64 18.37
C ASP A 136 50.20 -21.47 17.01
N LYS A 137 50.08 -20.23 16.52
CA LYS A 137 49.49 -19.94 15.20
C LYS A 137 50.20 -20.70 14.07
N LYS A 138 51.54 -20.72 14.07
CA LYS A 138 52.34 -21.46 13.09
C LYS A 138 52.22 -22.99 13.23
N LEU A 139 52.15 -23.51 14.46
CA LEU A 139 51.95 -24.94 14.73
C LEU A 139 50.57 -25.40 14.23
N LEU A 140 49.52 -24.62 14.51
CA LEU A 140 48.15 -24.85 14.05
C LEU A 140 48.07 -24.84 12.52
N GLN A 141 48.56 -23.79 11.86
CA GLN A 141 48.58 -23.66 10.40
C GLN A 141 49.46 -24.73 9.71
N GLY A 142 50.51 -25.22 10.38
CA GLY A 142 51.32 -26.33 9.91
C GLY A 142 50.56 -27.66 9.98
N CYS A 143 49.96 -27.96 11.13
CA CYS A 143 49.17 -29.17 11.36
C CYS A 143 47.92 -29.24 10.47
N TRP A 144 47.24 -28.11 10.28
CA TRP A 144 46.01 -28.01 9.48
C TRP A 144 46.20 -28.46 8.03
N LYS A 145 47.40 -28.28 7.47
CA LYS A 145 47.73 -28.73 6.10
C LYS A 145 47.66 -30.23 5.88
N GLU A 146 47.76 -31.01 6.95
CA GLU A 146 47.58 -32.47 6.93
C GLU A 146 46.12 -32.84 7.21
N VAL A 147 45.46 -32.16 8.17
CA VAL A 147 44.03 -32.39 8.51
C VAL A 147 43.10 -32.09 7.33
N GLN A 148 43.37 -31.03 6.56
CA GLN A 148 42.55 -30.63 5.41
C GLN A 148 42.45 -31.69 4.29
N LYS A 149 43.30 -32.71 4.29
CA LYS A 149 43.30 -33.77 3.26
C LYS A 149 42.09 -34.70 3.40
N ASP A 150 41.65 -34.94 4.64
CA ASP A 150 40.65 -35.97 4.99
C ASP A 150 39.60 -35.44 5.99
N LEU A 151 39.16 -34.17 5.83
CA LEU A 151 38.24 -33.47 6.75
C LEU A 151 37.01 -34.30 7.17
N ILE A 152 36.44 -35.07 6.24
CA ILE A 152 35.25 -35.88 6.49
C ILE A 152 35.56 -36.99 7.52
N GLU A 153 36.70 -37.68 7.40
CA GLU A 153 37.02 -38.80 8.29
C GLU A 153 37.42 -38.32 9.69
N PHE A 154 38.11 -37.18 9.81
CA PHE A 154 38.34 -36.53 11.11
C PHE A 154 37.00 -36.11 11.76
N GLY A 155 36.10 -35.47 11.00
CA GLY A 155 34.78 -35.09 11.52
C GLY A 155 33.90 -36.29 11.92
N VAL A 156 33.97 -37.38 11.16
CA VAL A 156 33.27 -38.64 11.46
C VAL A 156 33.81 -39.28 12.74
N ASP A 157 35.14 -39.40 12.86
CA ASP A 157 35.78 -40.05 14.01
C ASP A 157 35.53 -39.26 15.31
N LEU A 158 35.60 -37.93 15.23
CA LEU A 158 35.23 -37.00 16.32
C LEU A 158 33.79 -37.24 16.80
N PHE A 159 32.80 -37.21 15.91
CA PHE A 159 31.39 -37.35 16.34
C PHE A 159 31.02 -38.77 16.77
N VAL A 160 31.62 -39.79 16.19
CA VAL A 160 31.45 -41.17 16.65
C VAL A 160 32.03 -41.32 18.06
N ARG A 161 33.25 -40.83 18.30
CA ARG A 161 33.88 -40.87 19.62
C ARG A 161 33.08 -40.11 20.68
N LEU A 162 32.63 -38.90 20.34
CA LEU A 162 31.79 -38.06 21.20
C LEU A 162 30.54 -38.81 21.69
N LEU A 163 29.82 -39.47 20.77
CA LEU A 163 28.55 -40.16 21.04
C LEU A 163 28.71 -41.58 21.62
N GLU A 164 29.92 -42.13 21.63
CA GLU A 164 30.31 -43.33 22.37
C GLU A 164 30.63 -43.00 23.83
N GLU A 165 31.52 -42.03 24.08
CA GLU A 165 31.98 -41.67 25.43
C GLU A 165 30.95 -40.86 26.22
N ASN A 166 30.08 -40.12 25.53
CA ASN A 166 29.07 -39.27 26.15
C ASN A 166 27.66 -39.58 25.60
N PRO A 167 27.08 -40.76 25.90
CA PRO A 167 25.75 -41.15 25.39
C PRO A 167 24.62 -40.13 25.58
N PRO A 168 24.55 -39.31 26.67
CA PRO A 168 23.51 -38.28 26.81
C PRO A 168 23.51 -37.23 25.69
N LEU A 169 24.65 -36.99 25.03
CA LEU A 169 24.73 -36.03 23.93
C LEU A 169 24.00 -36.50 22.65
N ARG A 170 23.61 -37.78 22.56
CA ARG A 170 22.82 -38.32 21.43
C ARG A 170 21.51 -37.57 21.21
N GLU A 171 20.93 -36.98 22.26
CA GLU A 171 19.68 -36.22 22.18
C GLU A 171 19.82 -34.86 21.46
N LEU A 172 21.04 -34.35 21.27
CA LEU A 172 21.29 -33.09 20.56
C LEU A 172 21.34 -33.26 19.03
N PHE A 173 21.50 -34.49 18.53
CA PHE A 173 21.75 -34.76 17.11
C PHE A 173 20.68 -35.69 16.52
N PRO A 174 20.08 -35.36 15.36
CA PRO A 174 19.11 -36.25 14.69
C PRO A 174 19.64 -37.67 14.45
N PHE A 175 20.90 -37.80 14.00
CA PHE A 175 21.57 -39.09 13.82
C PHE A 175 21.91 -39.80 15.14
N GLY A 176 22.07 -39.06 16.24
CA GLY A 176 22.28 -39.63 17.58
C GLY A 176 21.04 -40.35 18.10
N LYS A 177 19.85 -39.77 17.87
CA LYS A 177 18.54 -40.32 18.26
C LYS A 177 18.19 -41.64 17.56
N LEU A 178 18.79 -41.93 16.41
CA LEU A 178 18.65 -43.22 15.72
C LEU A 178 19.32 -44.39 16.48
N ASN A 179 20.11 -44.09 17.52
CA ASN A 179 20.80 -45.03 18.39
C ASN A 179 21.59 -46.14 17.65
N LEU A 180 22.23 -45.77 16.54
CA LEU A 180 22.99 -46.70 15.70
C LEU A 180 24.27 -47.21 16.39
N SER A 181 24.75 -48.37 15.94
CA SER A 181 26.08 -48.88 16.28
C SER A 181 27.17 -48.02 15.62
N PRO A 182 28.40 -47.97 16.16
CA PRO A 182 29.48 -47.10 15.66
C PRO A 182 29.78 -47.29 14.17
N GLU A 183 29.80 -48.54 13.70
CA GLU A 183 30.02 -48.89 12.28
C GLU A 183 28.94 -48.31 11.35
N LYS A 184 27.67 -48.42 11.76
CA LYS A 184 26.53 -47.85 11.01
C LYS A 184 26.50 -46.33 11.12
N LEU A 185 26.95 -45.78 12.24
CA LEU A 185 27.03 -44.34 12.47
C LEU A 185 28.10 -43.70 11.58
N ARG A 186 29.27 -44.33 11.39
CA ARG A 186 30.32 -43.90 10.42
C ARG A 186 29.84 -43.85 8.96
N GLN A 187 28.79 -44.59 8.63
CA GLN A 187 28.16 -44.62 7.30
C GLN A 187 26.94 -43.70 7.18
N ASN A 188 26.48 -43.09 8.27
CA ASN A 188 25.32 -42.21 8.24
C ASN A 188 25.63 -40.89 7.51
N ALA A 189 24.81 -40.56 6.52
CA ALA A 189 25.00 -39.39 5.66
C ALA A 189 24.92 -38.06 6.43
N ASP A 190 24.01 -37.95 7.40
CA ASP A 190 23.81 -36.74 8.20
C ASP A 190 25.02 -36.48 9.11
N LEU A 191 25.58 -37.51 9.75
CA LEU A 191 26.80 -37.41 10.55
C LEU A 191 28.01 -37.06 9.67
N ARG A 192 28.16 -37.66 8.48
CA ARG A 192 29.24 -37.29 7.54
C ARG A 192 29.16 -35.82 7.11
N SER A 193 27.96 -35.35 6.78
CA SER A 193 27.70 -33.94 6.44
C SER A 193 27.94 -32.99 7.62
N HIS A 194 27.50 -33.37 8.82
CA HIS A 194 27.71 -32.56 10.03
C HIS A 194 29.17 -32.49 10.45
N GLY A 195 29.89 -33.62 10.43
CA GLY A 195 31.32 -33.70 10.74
C GLY A 195 32.17 -32.84 9.80
N LEU A 196 31.90 -32.89 8.49
CA LEU A 196 32.55 -32.02 7.51
C LEU A 196 32.40 -30.53 7.87
N ARG A 197 31.15 -30.08 8.09
CA ARG A 197 30.85 -28.67 8.40
C ARG A 197 31.53 -28.17 9.68
N VAL A 198 31.67 -29.02 10.69
CA VAL A 198 32.37 -28.67 11.93
C VAL A 198 33.87 -28.53 11.69
N MET A 199 34.48 -29.44 10.91
CA MET A 199 35.90 -29.34 10.56
C MET A 199 36.19 -28.12 9.67
N GLU A 200 35.33 -27.80 8.69
CA GLU A 200 35.43 -26.57 7.88
C GLU A 200 35.35 -25.29 8.73
N THR A 201 34.47 -25.27 9.75
CA THR A 201 34.34 -24.15 10.68
C THR A 201 35.62 -23.98 11.53
N ILE A 202 36.20 -25.09 12.00
CA ILE A 202 37.49 -25.09 12.70
C ILE A 202 38.62 -24.58 11.80
N GLY A 203 38.64 -24.99 10.52
CA GLY A 203 39.60 -24.50 9.53
C GLY A 203 39.54 -23.00 9.32
N THR A 204 38.31 -22.45 9.23
CA THR A 204 38.08 -21.00 9.13
C THR A 204 38.73 -20.24 10.31
N ALA A 205 38.60 -20.77 11.53
CA ALA A 205 39.25 -20.19 12.71
C ALA A 205 40.79 -20.28 12.67
N ILE A 206 41.36 -21.34 12.09
CA ILE A 206 42.83 -21.55 11.95
C ILE A 206 43.44 -20.67 10.85
N GLU A 207 42.69 -20.43 9.78
CA GLU A 207 43.12 -19.56 8.70
C GLU A 207 43.02 -18.08 9.09
N GLY A 208 42.05 -17.73 9.93
CA GLY A 208 41.83 -16.39 10.49
C GLY A 208 42.62 -16.02 11.75
N LEU A 209 43.61 -16.81 12.21
CA LEU A 209 44.31 -16.58 13.48
C LEU A 209 45.09 -15.24 13.60
N ASN A 210 45.33 -14.56 12.48
CA ASN A 210 45.95 -13.24 12.44
C ASN A 210 44.93 -12.10 12.49
N GLU A 211 43.64 -12.39 12.29
CA GLU A 211 42.54 -11.44 12.13
C GLU A 211 41.39 -11.83 13.09
N TRP A 212 41.74 -12.12 14.35
CA TRP A 212 40.81 -12.69 15.35
C TRP A 212 39.56 -11.83 15.60
N ASP A 213 39.68 -10.51 15.49
CA ASP A 213 38.56 -9.56 15.54
C ASP A 213 37.46 -9.85 14.49
N LEU A 214 37.80 -10.48 13.36
CA LEU A 214 36.85 -10.93 12.33
C LEU A 214 36.23 -12.29 12.66
N ILE A 215 36.92 -13.13 13.44
CA ILE A 215 36.47 -14.47 13.83
C ILE A 215 35.51 -14.41 15.03
N VAL A 216 35.73 -13.50 15.99
CA VAL A 216 34.87 -13.35 17.19
C VAL A 216 33.37 -13.23 16.83
N PRO A 217 32.91 -12.35 15.91
CA PRO A 217 31.49 -12.26 15.54
C PRO A 217 30.90 -13.52 14.89
N ILE A 218 31.74 -14.35 14.24
CA ILE A 218 31.32 -15.63 13.67
C ILE A 218 31.07 -16.66 14.78
N LEU A 219 31.94 -16.66 15.81
CA LEU A 219 31.80 -17.52 16.98
C LEU A 219 30.64 -17.10 17.89
N GLU A 220 30.37 -15.80 18.03
CA GLU A 220 29.20 -15.26 18.73
C GLU A 220 27.88 -15.77 18.10
N ASP A 221 27.72 -15.63 16.78
CA ASP A 221 26.56 -16.14 16.05
C ASP A 221 26.44 -17.67 16.13
N LEU A 222 27.55 -18.39 15.99
CA LEU A 222 27.57 -19.84 16.11
C LEU A 222 27.10 -20.27 17.52
N ALA A 223 27.48 -19.53 18.55
CA ALA A 223 27.08 -19.79 19.93
C ALA A 223 25.58 -19.55 20.18
N ALA A 224 25.03 -18.47 19.62
CA ALA A 224 23.58 -18.21 19.67
C ALA A 224 22.78 -19.36 19.04
N ARG A 225 23.19 -19.85 17.87
CA ARG A 225 22.56 -21.01 17.21
C ARG A 225 22.67 -22.28 18.03
N HIS A 226 23.85 -22.57 18.60
CA HIS A 226 24.06 -23.74 19.45
C HIS A 226 23.21 -23.71 20.74
N LYS A 227 22.96 -22.52 21.31
CA LYS A 227 22.04 -22.34 22.45
C LYS A 227 20.60 -22.73 22.08
N VAL A 228 20.14 -22.38 20.87
CA VAL A 228 18.81 -22.78 20.35
C VAL A 228 18.73 -24.30 20.15
N TYR A 229 19.83 -24.96 19.76
CA TYR A 229 19.90 -26.42 19.63
C TYR A 229 20.00 -27.17 20.98
N GLY A 230 19.94 -26.45 22.12
CA GLY A 230 20.02 -27.04 23.45
C GLY A 230 21.45 -27.36 23.92
N ALA A 231 22.47 -26.87 23.23
CA ALA A 231 23.84 -26.97 23.72
C ALA A 231 24.09 -25.98 24.86
N VAL A 232 24.85 -26.41 25.86
CA VAL A 232 25.27 -25.60 27.01
C VAL A 232 26.81 -25.62 27.15
N PRO A 233 27.44 -24.64 27.82
CA PRO A 233 28.90 -24.56 27.95
C PRO A 233 29.60 -25.86 28.41
N GLN A 234 28.92 -26.69 29.21
CA GLN A 234 29.43 -27.98 29.69
C GLN A 234 29.70 -28.99 28.55
N HIS A 235 29.07 -28.85 27.38
CA HIS A 235 29.22 -29.76 26.25
C HIS A 235 30.52 -29.56 25.44
N PHE A 236 31.20 -28.41 25.58
CA PHE A 236 32.44 -28.14 24.83
C PHE A 236 33.65 -28.96 25.32
N ASN A 237 33.64 -29.43 26.57
CA ASN A 237 34.74 -30.24 27.11
C ASN A 237 34.76 -31.68 26.54
N PRO A 238 33.63 -32.42 26.48
CA PRO A 238 33.54 -33.66 25.70
C PRO A 238 33.97 -33.51 24.23
N LEU A 239 33.63 -32.38 23.62
CA LEU A 239 33.91 -32.11 22.20
C LEU A 239 35.42 -31.84 21.95
N GLU A 240 36.08 -31.16 22.88
CA GLU A 240 37.55 -31.03 22.92
C GLU A 240 38.23 -32.40 22.92
N GLN A 241 37.85 -33.26 23.87
CA GLN A 241 38.47 -34.57 24.06
C GLN A 241 38.31 -35.46 22.82
N ALA A 242 37.14 -35.43 22.19
CA ALA A 242 36.88 -36.14 20.94
C ALA A 242 37.68 -35.59 19.75
N LEU A 243 37.85 -34.26 19.64
CA LEU A 243 38.69 -33.63 18.63
C LEU A 243 40.18 -33.98 18.83
N THR A 244 40.68 -33.85 20.05
CA THR A 244 42.07 -34.18 20.42
C THR A 244 42.38 -35.67 20.17
N TYR A 245 41.43 -36.58 20.48
CA TYR A 245 41.54 -38.00 20.13
C TYR A 245 41.60 -38.22 18.62
N SER A 246 40.65 -37.63 17.86
CA SER A 246 40.56 -37.80 16.41
C SER A 246 41.82 -37.31 15.68
N LEU A 247 42.33 -36.13 16.06
CA LEU A 247 43.58 -35.60 15.53
C LEU A 247 44.78 -36.49 15.87
N GLY A 248 44.89 -36.96 17.12
CA GLY A 248 45.99 -37.84 17.55
C GLY A 248 45.96 -39.25 16.95
N ASN A 249 44.79 -39.74 16.56
CA ASN A 249 44.60 -41.05 15.91
C ASN A 249 44.77 -40.97 14.38
N GLY A 250 44.31 -39.89 13.75
CA GLY A 250 44.37 -39.70 12.29
C GLY A 250 45.66 -39.08 11.75
N LEU A 251 46.48 -38.42 12.58
CA LEU A 251 47.75 -37.81 12.17
C LEU A 251 48.97 -38.62 12.63
N PRO A 252 50.07 -38.65 11.85
CA PRO A 252 51.31 -39.28 12.30
C PRO A 252 51.87 -38.61 13.58
N PRO A 253 52.47 -39.35 14.53
CA PRO A 253 53.04 -38.77 15.77
C PRO A 253 54.14 -37.72 15.57
N LYS A 254 54.74 -37.65 14.37
CA LYS A 254 55.70 -36.61 13.98
C LYS A 254 55.04 -35.28 13.58
N VAL A 255 53.74 -35.30 13.26
CA VAL A 255 52.91 -34.15 12.89
C VAL A 255 52.13 -33.68 14.12
N PHE A 256 51.43 -34.59 14.81
CA PHE A 256 50.69 -34.27 16.03
C PHE A 256 51.56 -34.49 17.27
N THR A 257 52.54 -33.59 17.45
CA THR A 257 53.42 -33.58 18.64
C THR A 257 52.71 -32.98 19.85
N ASN A 258 53.25 -33.19 21.07
CA ASN A 258 52.76 -32.56 22.29
C ASN A 258 52.65 -31.02 22.19
N GLU A 259 53.53 -30.38 21.41
CA GLU A 259 53.50 -28.93 21.18
C GLU A 259 52.33 -28.52 20.28
N VAL A 260 52.08 -29.29 19.22
CA VAL A 260 50.92 -29.10 18.32
C VAL A 260 49.61 -29.36 19.07
N GLN A 261 49.54 -30.42 19.87
CA GLN A 261 48.41 -30.70 20.76
C GLN A 261 48.15 -29.53 21.73
N GLY A 262 49.20 -28.96 22.33
CA GLY A 262 49.09 -27.77 23.18
C GLY A 262 48.50 -26.55 22.45
N ALA A 263 48.94 -26.30 21.22
CA ALA A 263 48.40 -25.22 20.38
C ALA A 263 46.92 -25.44 20.04
N TRP A 264 46.53 -26.67 19.72
CA TRP A 264 45.13 -27.08 19.50
C TRP A 264 44.25 -26.87 20.74
N LEU A 265 44.73 -27.24 21.92
CA LEU A 265 44.03 -26.99 23.19
C LEU A 265 43.83 -25.49 23.46
N ASN A 266 44.85 -24.67 23.18
CA ASN A 266 44.75 -23.21 23.35
C ASN A 266 43.73 -22.60 22.36
N LEU A 267 43.72 -23.05 21.10
CA LEU A 267 42.74 -22.62 20.11
C LEU A 267 41.31 -23.03 20.52
N TRP A 268 41.12 -24.29 20.90
CA TRP A 268 39.82 -24.76 21.37
C TRP A 268 39.34 -23.95 22.57
N LYS A 269 40.23 -23.67 23.53
CA LYS A 269 39.91 -22.83 24.68
C LYS A 269 39.50 -21.41 24.28
N ALA A 270 40.16 -20.79 23.29
CA ALA A 270 39.77 -19.48 22.78
C ALA A 270 38.36 -19.51 22.16
N ILE A 271 38.09 -20.50 21.29
CA ILE A 271 36.78 -20.71 20.66
C ILE A 271 35.69 -20.95 21.71
N ALA A 272 35.90 -21.92 22.59
CA ALA A 272 34.94 -22.31 23.63
C ALA A 272 34.69 -21.19 24.66
N THR A 273 35.67 -20.30 24.90
CA THR A 273 35.49 -19.11 25.75
C THR A 273 34.50 -18.14 25.11
N VAL A 274 34.76 -17.69 23.88
CA VAL A 274 33.87 -16.77 23.14
C VAL A 274 32.45 -17.35 23.04
N MET A 275 32.33 -18.65 22.71
CA MET A 275 31.03 -19.29 22.62
C MET A 275 30.32 -19.40 23.98
N SER A 276 31.05 -19.78 25.04
CA SER A 276 30.45 -19.94 26.38
C SER A 276 30.06 -18.62 27.02
N ASP A 277 30.82 -17.54 26.79
CA ASP A 277 30.50 -16.21 27.30
C ASP A 277 29.25 -15.66 26.60
N THR A 278 29.18 -15.76 25.27
CA THR A 278 27.97 -15.42 24.49
C THR A 278 26.73 -16.20 24.97
N MET A 279 26.88 -17.50 25.27
CA MET A 279 25.79 -18.31 25.81
C MET A 279 25.34 -17.85 27.21
N ARG A 280 26.29 -17.47 28.09
CA ARG A 280 26.05 -17.05 29.47
C ARG A 280 25.42 -15.66 29.58
N GLU A 281 25.92 -14.69 28.83
CA GLU A 281 25.53 -13.27 28.93
C GLU A 281 24.11 -12.96 28.40
N GLY A 282 23.41 -13.93 27.83
CA GLY A 282 22.05 -13.73 27.30
C GLY A 282 21.98 -12.99 25.96
N ARG A 283 23.11 -12.50 25.43
CA ARG A 283 23.25 -11.78 24.13
C ARG A 283 23.02 -12.63 22.87
N GLY A 284 22.08 -13.57 22.94
CA GLY A 284 21.74 -14.53 21.89
C GLY A 284 20.40 -15.23 22.11
N VAL A 285 19.48 -14.60 22.86
CA VAL A 285 18.06 -14.95 22.83
C VAL A 285 17.39 -14.05 21.78
N PHE A 286 16.46 -14.60 20.99
CA PHE A 286 15.56 -13.81 20.16
C PHE A 286 14.56 -13.03 21.04
N GLU A 287 15.04 -11.99 21.73
CA GLU A 287 14.18 -10.88 22.11
C GLU A 287 13.88 -10.06 20.85
N LYS A 288 12.63 -9.61 20.72
CA LYS A 288 12.11 -8.88 19.54
C LYS A 288 12.57 -7.41 19.46
N HIS A 289 13.79 -7.10 19.93
CA HIS A 289 14.30 -5.74 20.06
C HIS A 289 15.76 -5.58 19.57
N ASP A 290 16.03 -6.00 18.33
CA ASP A 290 17.14 -5.43 17.54
C ASP A 290 16.49 -4.61 16.40
N GLU A 291 15.94 -3.43 16.74
CA GLU A 291 15.00 -2.64 15.92
C GLU A 291 15.69 -1.86 14.77
N GLY A 292 16.70 -2.45 14.13
CA GLY A 292 17.45 -1.86 13.02
C GLY A 292 17.39 -2.71 11.75
N PRO A 293 17.25 -2.11 10.54
CA PRO A 293 17.19 -2.86 9.29
C PRO A 293 18.53 -3.51 8.88
N ILE A 294 19.65 -3.15 9.53
CA ILE A 294 20.97 -3.77 9.34
C ILE A 294 21.45 -4.25 10.72
N SER A 295 21.77 -5.54 10.83
CA SER A 295 22.22 -6.15 12.09
C SER A 295 23.56 -5.59 12.57
N ALA A 296 23.81 -5.56 13.88
CA ALA A 296 25.09 -5.12 14.44
C ALA A 296 26.30 -5.92 13.90
N ARG A 297 26.08 -7.19 13.56
CA ARG A 297 27.05 -8.06 12.86
C ARG A 297 27.40 -7.51 11.48
N ASP A 298 26.38 -7.25 10.65
CA ASP A 298 26.60 -6.86 9.25
C ASP A 298 27.24 -5.47 9.17
N LYS A 299 26.87 -4.54 10.07
CA LYS A 299 27.54 -3.23 10.19
C LYS A 299 29.04 -3.37 10.41
N ARG A 300 29.45 -4.21 11.37
CA ARG A 300 30.87 -4.45 11.69
C ARG A 300 31.63 -5.05 10.50
N LEU A 301 31.06 -6.04 9.81
CA LEU A 301 31.68 -6.68 8.64
C LEU A 301 31.86 -5.69 7.47
N VAL A 302 30.85 -4.86 7.20
CA VAL A 302 30.90 -3.82 6.16
C VAL A 302 31.93 -2.74 6.50
N GLN A 303 31.95 -2.22 7.73
CA GLN A 303 32.95 -1.23 8.18
C GLN A 303 34.39 -1.76 8.17
N ALA A 304 34.60 -3.00 8.64
CA ALA A 304 35.94 -3.59 8.70
C ALA A 304 36.52 -3.85 7.30
N SER A 305 35.71 -4.39 6.38
CA SER A 305 36.13 -4.63 5.01
C SER A 305 36.32 -3.33 4.21
N TRP A 306 35.52 -2.28 4.45
CA TRP A 306 35.67 -0.99 3.76
C TRP A 306 37.04 -0.32 3.97
N ARG A 307 37.61 -0.41 5.19
CA ARG A 307 38.97 0.12 5.51
C ARG A 307 40.09 -0.47 4.64
N SER A 308 39.85 -1.62 4.01
CA SER A 308 40.81 -2.25 3.11
C SER A 308 40.77 -1.68 1.68
N VAL A 309 39.67 -1.04 1.26
CA VAL A 309 39.48 -0.50 -0.10
C VAL A 309 39.58 1.03 -0.20
N GLU A 310 39.60 1.75 0.92
CA GLU A 310 39.64 3.23 0.97
C GLU A 310 40.84 3.90 0.26
N LYS A 311 41.89 3.13 -0.07
CA LYS A 311 43.17 3.63 -0.58
C LYS A 311 43.20 3.94 -2.08
N ASP A 312 42.26 3.42 -2.88
CA ASP A 312 42.20 3.65 -4.34
C ASP A 312 40.77 3.80 -4.87
N LEU A 313 39.99 4.70 -4.24
CA LEU A 313 38.58 4.92 -4.57
C LEU A 313 38.33 5.34 -6.02
N ALA A 314 39.27 6.05 -6.67
CA ALA A 314 39.08 6.55 -8.03
C ALA A 314 39.20 5.45 -9.10
N ASN A 315 40.14 4.52 -8.95
CA ASN A 315 40.31 3.39 -9.86
C ASN A 315 39.21 2.33 -9.64
N LEU A 316 38.87 2.05 -8.38
CA LEU A 316 37.75 1.15 -8.03
C LEU A 316 36.42 1.71 -8.54
N GLY A 317 36.16 3.00 -8.32
CA GLY A 317 34.96 3.68 -8.84
C GLY A 317 34.88 3.67 -10.37
N ALA A 318 36.00 3.86 -11.07
CA ALA A 318 36.04 3.72 -12.54
C ALA A 318 35.74 2.28 -12.99
N GLY A 319 36.35 1.28 -12.34
CA GLY A 319 36.10 -0.14 -12.61
C GLY A 319 34.64 -0.56 -12.39
N LEU A 320 34.03 -0.07 -11.30
CA LEU A 320 32.61 -0.27 -10.99
C LEU A 320 31.71 0.23 -12.11
N PHE A 321 31.93 1.46 -12.61
CA PHE A 321 31.06 2.03 -13.65
C PHE A 321 31.33 1.44 -15.05
N VAL A 322 32.56 1.06 -15.39
CA VAL A 322 32.83 0.28 -16.61
C VAL A 322 32.03 -1.02 -16.57
N ARG A 323 32.16 -1.80 -15.49
CA ARG A 323 31.46 -3.08 -15.29
C ARG A 323 29.92 -2.91 -15.31
N LEU A 324 29.40 -1.85 -14.70
CA LEU A 324 27.98 -1.53 -14.71
C LEU A 324 27.46 -1.28 -16.12
N LEU A 325 28.14 -0.42 -16.89
CA LEU A 325 27.73 0.01 -18.23
C LEU A 325 27.95 -1.05 -19.31
N GLU A 326 28.91 -1.96 -19.13
CA GLU A 326 29.06 -3.15 -19.96
C GLU A 326 27.90 -4.12 -19.76
N LYS A 327 27.64 -4.52 -18.50
CA LYS A 327 26.58 -5.50 -18.18
C LYS A 327 25.17 -4.95 -18.40
N ASN A 328 24.99 -3.63 -18.31
CA ASN A 328 23.66 -2.99 -18.39
C ASN A 328 23.67 -1.83 -19.40
N PRO A 329 23.69 -2.11 -20.73
CA PRO A 329 23.80 -1.06 -21.74
C PRO A 329 22.67 -0.02 -21.69
N ALA A 330 21.49 -0.36 -21.20
CA ALA A 330 20.36 0.56 -21.01
C ALA A 330 20.69 1.74 -20.07
N ILE A 331 21.58 1.52 -19.09
CA ILE A 331 21.98 2.52 -18.09
C ILE A 331 22.91 3.60 -18.68
N LYS A 332 23.58 3.34 -19.82
CA LYS A 332 24.50 4.30 -20.48
C LYS A 332 23.88 5.67 -20.75
N ASN A 333 22.58 5.72 -21.03
CA ASN A 333 21.86 6.96 -21.35
C ASN A 333 21.70 7.94 -20.17
N LEU A 334 21.91 7.49 -18.93
CA LEU A 334 21.87 8.35 -17.74
C LEU A 334 23.15 9.19 -17.58
N PHE A 335 24.27 8.75 -18.13
CA PHE A 335 25.58 9.36 -17.90
C PHE A 335 26.10 10.09 -19.15
N PRO A 336 26.67 11.31 -19.02
CA PRO A 336 27.29 12.01 -20.15
C PRO A 336 28.40 11.18 -20.81
N PHE A 337 29.29 10.58 -20.01
CA PHE A 337 30.35 9.68 -20.49
C PHE A 337 29.80 8.39 -21.12
N GLY A 338 28.65 7.88 -20.66
CA GLY A 338 28.00 6.70 -21.21
C GLY A 338 27.51 6.88 -22.65
N LYS A 339 27.23 8.13 -23.05
CA LYS A 339 26.81 8.50 -24.42
C LYS A 339 27.96 8.62 -25.42
N LEU A 340 29.22 8.59 -24.94
CA LEU A 340 30.40 8.70 -25.80
C LEU A 340 30.75 7.40 -26.55
N ASN A 341 30.09 6.27 -26.24
CA ASN A 341 30.30 4.97 -26.87
C ASN A 341 31.78 4.51 -26.94
N LEU A 342 32.57 4.87 -25.92
CA LEU A 342 33.98 4.47 -25.79
C LEU A 342 34.12 2.96 -25.54
N SER A 343 35.27 2.39 -25.91
CA SER A 343 35.65 1.03 -25.50
C SER A 343 35.89 0.98 -23.97
N PRO A 344 35.81 -0.20 -23.33
CA PRO A 344 36.01 -0.33 -21.89
C PRO A 344 37.34 0.24 -21.38
N GLU A 345 38.44 0.06 -22.11
CA GLU A 345 39.75 0.63 -21.73
C GLU A 345 39.73 2.16 -21.77
N ASN A 346 39.27 2.73 -22.89
CA ASN A 346 39.19 4.18 -23.07
C ASN A 346 38.16 4.84 -22.14
N LEU A 347 37.12 4.11 -21.77
CA LEU A 347 36.11 4.56 -20.82
C LEU A 347 36.69 4.61 -19.39
N LYS A 348 37.49 3.62 -18.99
CA LYS A 348 38.13 3.57 -17.66
C LYS A 348 38.99 4.81 -17.36
N ASP A 349 39.67 5.33 -18.38
CA ASP A 349 40.54 6.51 -18.26
C ASP A 349 39.83 7.85 -18.55
N ASN A 350 38.53 7.85 -18.83
CA ASN A 350 37.74 9.07 -19.00
C ASN A 350 37.71 9.90 -17.70
N ALA A 351 38.06 11.19 -17.78
CA ALA A 351 38.15 12.07 -16.62
C ALA A 351 36.81 12.25 -15.88
N ASP A 352 35.70 12.39 -16.61
CA ASP A 352 34.37 12.54 -16.03
C ASP A 352 33.93 11.26 -15.30
N LEU A 353 34.24 10.09 -15.88
CA LEU A 353 34.01 8.79 -15.23
C LEU A 353 34.80 8.69 -13.92
N ARG A 354 36.11 8.96 -13.96
CA ARG A 354 36.98 8.83 -12.79
C ARG A 354 36.58 9.78 -11.66
N ALA A 355 36.18 11.01 -12.01
CA ALA A 355 35.61 11.96 -11.05
C ALA A 355 34.28 11.47 -10.47
N HIS A 356 33.35 11.00 -11.31
CA HIS A 356 32.05 10.49 -10.86
C HIS A 356 32.18 9.23 -9.98
N GLY A 357 32.98 8.26 -10.42
CA GLY A 357 33.26 7.02 -9.69
C GLY A 357 33.91 7.28 -8.34
N LYS A 358 34.86 8.21 -8.27
CA LYS A 358 35.46 8.65 -6.99
C LYS A 358 34.38 9.20 -6.04
N ASN A 359 33.56 10.15 -6.50
CA ASN A 359 32.52 10.78 -5.67
C ASN A 359 31.50 9.75 -5.14
N VAL A 360 31.14 8.75 -5.95
CA VAL A 360 30.24 7.66 -5.55
C VAL A 360 30.89 6.79 -4.47
N MET A 361 32.16 6.42 -4.63
CA MET A 361 32.88 5.65 -3.63
C MET A 361 33.07 6.41 -2.30
N GLU A 362 33.39 7.71 -2.34
CA GLU A 362 33.44 8.57 -1.14
C GLU A 362 32.07 8.68 -0.45
N THR A 363 30.97 8.72 -1.21
CA THR A 363 29.61 8.72 -0.68
C THR A 363 29.26 7.38 -0.01
N ILE A 364 29.67 6.25 -0.60
CA ILE A 364 29.53 4.93 0.02
C ILE A 364 30.32 4.86 1.32
N GLY A 365 31.56 5.37 1.36
CA GLY A 365 32.35 5.43 2.60
C GLY A 365 31.67 6.24 3.70
N THR A 366 31.10 7.39 3.36
CA THR A 366 30.31 8.21 4.30
C THR A 366 29.09 7.43 4.85
N ALA A 367 28.41 6.64 4.02
CA ALA A 367 27.32 5.77 4.46
C ALA A 367 27.81 4.64 5.39
N VAL A 368 28.95 4.01 5.07
CA VAL A 368 29.57 2.95 5.88
C VAL A 368 29.98 3.46 7.27
N GLU A 369 30.62 4.63 7.33
CA GLU A 369 31.01 5.30 8.59
C GLU A 369 29.80 5.67 9.46
N THR A 370 28.63 5.88 8.86
CA THR A 370 27.40 6.28 9.56
C THR A 370 26.41 5.14 9.83
N LEU A 371 26.78 3.88 9.57
CA LEU A 371 25.93 2.69 9.82
C LEU A 371 25.45 2.57 11.28
N ASP A 372 26.23 3.03 12.25
CA ASP A 372 25.85 3.04 13.67
C ASP A 372 25.04 4.28 14.10
N ASN A 373 24.78 5.20 13.17
CA ASN A 373 24.00 6.41 13.41
C ASN A 373 22.83 6.55 12.41
N PRO A 374 21.70 5.83 12.62
CA PRO A 374 20.51 5.93 11.78
C PRO A 374 20.01 7.37 11.57
N GLY A 375 20.14 8.22 12.60
CA GLY A 375 19.75 9.64 12.55
C GLY A 375 20.58 10.51 11.59
N LYS A 376 21.75 10.03 11.14
CA LYS A 376 22.52 10.65 10.05
C LYS A 376 22.40 9.87 8.74
N LEU A 377 22.42 8.54 8.81
CA LEU A 377 22.37 7.66 7.64
C LEU A 377 21.05 7.78 6.88
N VAL A 378 19.90 7.73 7.57
CA VAL A 378 18.59 7.73 6.90
C VAL A 378 18.36 9.06 6.15
N PRO A 379 18.58 10.27 6.74
CA PRO A 379 18.48 11.52 5.98
C PRO A 379 19.44 11.60 4.78
N LEU A 380 20.69 11.15 4.94
CA LEU A 380 21.68 11.11 3.86
C LEU A 380 21.20 10.25 2.67
N LEU A 381 20.71 9.04 2.96
CA LEU A 381 20.20 8.12 1.94
C LEU A 381 18.89 8.60 1.32
N LYS A 382 18.01 9.26 2.07
CA LYS A 382 16.77 9.83 1.52
C LYS A 382 17.05 11.02 0.58
N ASP A 383 17.94 11.94 0.95
CA ASP A 383 18.39 13.02 0.04
C ASP A 383 19.08 12.44 -1.22
N LEU A 384 19.95 11.44 -1.07
CA LEU A 384 20.56 10.75 -2.21
C LEU A 384 19.49 10.12 -3.11
N GLY A 385 18.49 9.43 -2.56
CA GLY A 385 17.37 8.88 -3.32
C GLY A 385 16.61 9.94 -4.11
N ALA A 386 16.19 11.03 -3.45
CA ALA A 386 15.51 12.16 -4.08
C ALA A 386 16.35 12.81 -5.20
N ARG A 387 17.68 12.95 -5.00
CA ARG A 387 18.60 13.41 -6.05
C ARG A 387 18.69 12.44 -7.23
N HIS A 388 18.77 11.13 -6.99
CA HIS A 388 18.82 10.12 -8.05
C HIS A 388 17.50 10.03 -8.84
N ASN A 389 16.34 10.25 -8.21
CA ASN A 389 15.06 10.41 -8.92
C ASN A 389 15.13 11.53 -9.97
N ALA A 390 15.64 12.69 -9.56
CA ALA A 390 15.78 13.87 -10.42
C ALA A 390 16.81 13.68 -11.55
N TYR A 391 17.71 12.70 -11.46
CA TYR A 391 18.64 12.33 -12.54
C TYR A 391 18.04 11.34 -13.55
N GLY A 392 16.80 10.88 -13.35
CA GLY A 392 16.15 9.87 -14.18
C GLY A 392 16.55 8.42 -13.84
N THR A 393 17.22 8.21 -12.70
CA THR A 393 17.45 6.86 -12.17
C THR A 393 16.13 6.27 -11.69
N LYS A 394 15.94 4.96 -11.88
CA LYS A 394 14.80 4.20 -11.36
C LYS A 394 15.24 3.26 -10.22
N PRO A 395 14.34 2.84 -9.32
CA PRO A 395 14.64 1.82 -8.30
C PRO A 395 15.28 0.55 -8.88
N GLU A 396 14.84 0.13 -10.08
CA GLU A 396 15.38 -1.01 -10.83
C GLU A 396 16.89 -0.91 -11.13
N HIS A 397 17.46 0.30 -11.21
CA HIS A 397 18.87 0.51 -11.56
C HIS A 397 19.82 0.28 -10.37
N PHE A 398 19.32 0.28 -9.12
CA PHE A 398 20.18 0.05 -7.95
C PHE A 398 20.64 -1.39 -7.82
N LYS A 399 19.85 -2.38 -8.25
CA LYS A 399 20.26 -3.79 -8.21
C LYS A 399 21.50 -4.05 -9.10
N PRO A 400 21.51 -3.64 -10.39
CA PRO A 400 22.72 -3.66 -11.21
C PRO A 400 23.94 -2.93 -10.62
N LEU A 401 23.71 -1.79 -9.94
CA LEU A 401 24.76 -1.04 -9.26
C LEU A 401 25.34 -1.80 -8.05
N ALA A 402 24.47 -2.39 -7.23
CA ALA A 402 24.87 -3.21 -6.08
C ALA A 402 25.65 -4.45 -6.54
N GLU A 403 25.18 -5.16 -7.58
CA GLU A 403 25.91 -6.27 -8.18
C GLU A 403 27.30 -5.83 -8.70
N ALA A 404 27.38 -4.70 -9.42
CA ALA A 404 28.66 -4.16 -9.89
C ALA A 404 29.61 -3.79 -8.74
N LEU A 405 29.08 -3.24 -7.64
CA LEU A 405 29.85 -2.92 -6.43
C LEU A 405 30.34 -4.18 -5.70
N ILE A 406 29.50 -5.20 -5.53
CA ILE A 406 29.89 -6.50 -4.95
C ILE A 406 31.04 -7.13 -5.75
N PHE A 407 30.97 -7.12 -7.10
CA PHE A 407 32.09 -7.55 -7.94
C PHE A 407 33.33 -6.67 -7.77
N THR A 408 33.18 -5.35 -7.65
CA THR A 408 34.31 -4.43 -7.45
C THR A 408 34.99 -4.62 -6.11
N LEU A 409 34.22 -4.89 -5.05
CA LEU A 409 34.73 -5.24 -3.73
C LEU A 409 35.45 -6.60 -3.76
N LYS A 410 34.92 -7.59 -4.48
CA LYS A 410 35.57 -8.89 -4.68
C LYS A 410 36.92 -8.78 -5.40
N ASP A 411 37.05 -7.88 -6.37
CA ASP A 411 38.31 -7.63 -7.08
C ASP A 411 39.30 -6.78 -6.26
N GLY A 412 38.79 -5.86 -5.43
CA GLY A 412 39.58 -4.93 -4.62
C GLY A 412 40.00 -5.45 -3.24
N LEU A 413 39.32 -6.48 -2.71
CA LEU A 413 39.63 -7.10 -1.42
C LEU A 413 40.43 -8.40 -1.60
N PRO A 414 41.36 -8.73 -0.69
CA PRO A 414 41.98 -10.04 -0.66
C PRO A 414 40.92 -11.15 -0.54
N PRO A 415 41.05 -12.30 -1.23
CA PRO A 415 40.07 -13.39 -1.16
C PRO A 415 39.78 -13.94 0.25
N LYS A 416 40.69 -13.72 1.20
CA LYS A 416 40.52 -14.08 2.62
C LYS A 416 39.63 -13.11 3.40
N VAL A 417 39.53 -11.86 2.94
CA VAL A 417 38.70 -10.81 3.54
C VAL A 417 37.32 -10.79 2.88
N PHE A 418 37.22 -11.12 1.59
CA PHE A 418 35.95 -11.26 0.89
C PHE A 418 35.35 -12.67 1.08
N THR A 419 34.93 -12.98 2.31
CA THR A 419 34.25 -14.25 2.63
C THR A 419 32.77 -14.21 2.24
N ALA A 420 32.07 -15.35 2.31
CA ALA A 420 30.63 -15.41 2.07
C ALA A 420 29.83 -14.56 3.08
N GLU A 421 30.30 -14.48 4.33
CA GLU A 421 29.73 -13.65 5.38
C GLU A 421 29.88 -12.15 5.09
N VAL A 422 31.05 -11.73 4.60
CA VAL A 422 31.32 -10.34 4.20
C VAL A 422 30.51 -9.98 2.96
N GLN A 423 30.43 -10.86 1.97
CA GLN A 423 29.56 -10.68 0.81
C GLN A 423 28.09 -10.52 1.25
N GLY A 424 27.56 -11.42 2.09
CA GLY A 424 26.18 -11.35 2.57
C GLY A 424 25.89 -10.09 3.42
N ALA A 425 26.86 -9.64 4.23
CA ALA A 425 26.73 -8.40 5.00
C ALA A 425 26.67 -7.16 4.07
N TRP A 426 27.48 -7.13 3.01
CA TRP A 426 27.40 -6.09 1.98
C TRP A 426 26.10 -6.16 1.17
N GLU A 427 25.62 -7.35 0.81
CA GLU A 427 24.33 -7.53 0.12
C GLU A 427 23.16 -7.02 0.98
N ASN A 428 23.15 -7.34 2.29
CA ASN A 428 22.16 -6.82 3.24
C ASN A 428 22.23 -5.30 3.37
N ALA A 429 23.42 -4.73 3.56
CA ALA A 429 23.59 -3.28 3.69
C ALA A 429 23.20 -2.53 2.41
N LEU A 430 23.59 -3.05 1.24
CA LEU A 430 23.24 -2.47 -0.07
C LEU A 430 21.75 -2.63 -0.39
N LYS A 431 21.10 -3.71 0.06
CA LYS A 431 19.65 -3.86 0.00
C LYS A 431 18.96 -2.75 0.79
N VAL A 432 19.36 -2.51 2.05
CA VAL A 432 18.77 -1.44 2.89
C VAL A 432 19.06 -0.05 2.31
N VAL A 433 20.25 0.18 1.77
CA VAL A 433 20.58 1.42 1.04
C VAL A 433 19.66 1.61 -0.16
N ALA A 434 19.51 0.58 -1.00
CA ALA A 434 18.63 0.61 -2.17
C ALA A 434 17.16 0.76 -1.78
N GLU A 435 16.71 0.16 -0.68
CA GLU A 435 15.35 0.28 -0.14
C GLU A 435 15.08 1.70 0.35
N LEU A 436 15.94 2.29 1.19
CA LEU A 436 15.78 3.66 1.70
C LEU A 436 15.89 4.71 0.58
N MET A 437 16.82 4.54 -0.37
CA MET A 437 16.91 5.40 -1.55
C MET A 437 15.67 5.25 -2.44
N SER A 438 15.19 4.01 -2.67
CA SER A 438 13.97 3.76 -3.46
C SER A 438 12.70 4.22 -2.75
N GLU A 439 12.64 4.18 -1.42
CA GLU A 439 11.58 4.74 -0.60
C GLU A 439 11.52 6.25 -0.83
N ALA A 440 12.65 6.96 -0.73
CA ALA A 440 12.73 8.40 -1.04
C ALA A 440 12.46 8.77 -2.51
N MET A 441 12.55 7.78 -3.42
CA MET A 441 12.16 7.95 -4.83
C MET A 441 10.68 7.64 -5.08
N ARG A 442 10.03 6.87 -4.20
CA ARG A 442 8.61 6.49 -4.24
C ARG A 442 7.74 7.43 -3.40
N SER A 443 8.28 8.00 -2.32
CA SER A 443 7.63 9.07 -1.58
C SER A 443 7.61 10.32 -2.44
N ASP A 444 6.42 10.87 -2.67
CA ASP A 444 6.29 12.17 -3.33
C ASP A 444 6.87 13.33 -2.47
N ASP A 445 7.26 13.05 -1.23
CA ASP A 445 8.13 13.85 -0.37
C ASP A 445 9.61 13.78 -0.76
N ALA A 446 9.95 14.35 -1.91
CA ALA A 446 11.32 14.80 -2.16
C ALA A 446 11.59 16.08 -1.36
N ASP A 447 11.94 15.95 -0.08
CA ASP A 447 12.45 17.08 0.70
C ASP A 447 13.82 17.51 0.15
N VAL A 448 13.84 18.65 -0.56
CA VAL A 448 15.08 19.22 -1.11
C VAL A 448 15.76 19.97 0.02
N GLY A 449 16.86 19.42 0.52
CA GLY A 449 17.63 20.03 1.60
C GLY A 449 17.92 21.52 1.38
N PRO A 450 17.94 22.33 2.45
CA PRO A 450 17.91 23.79 2.34
C PRO A 450 19.11 24.35 1.56
N LEU A 451 18.82 25.33 0.69
CA LEU A 451 19.82 26.01 -0.15
C LEU A 451 21.03 26.49 0.66
N SER A 452 22.23 26.16 0.19
CA SER A 452 23.46 26.52 0.90
C SER A 452 23.64 28.04 0.98
N GLN A 453 24.32 28.51 2.02
CA GLN A 453 24.64 29.94 2.18
C GLN A 453 25.47 30.50 1.01
N ARG A 454 26.19 29.65 0.27
CA ARG A 454 26.85 30.03 -1.00
C ARG A 454 25.82 30.35 -2.07
N ASP A 455 24.86 29.44 -2.28
CA ASP A 455 23.87 29.54 -3.35
C ASP A 455 22.92 30.73 -3.11
N LYS A 456 22.48 30.93 -1.86
CA LYS A 456 21.67 32.10 -1.47
C LYS A 456 22.33 33.43 -1.83
N ARG A 457 23.66 33.57 -1.65
CA ARG A 457 24.40 34.78 -2.02
C ARG A 457 24.46 34.97 -3.54
N LEU A 458 24.86 33.94 -4.28
CA LEU A 458 25.01 34.00 -5.75
C LEU A 458 23.68 34.32 -6.46
N VAL A 459 22.59 33.71 -6.00
CA VAL A 459 21.22 34.03 -6.47
C VAL A 459 20.88 35.50 -6.21
N ARG A 460 21.10 36.01 -4.99
CA ARG A 460 20.80 37.40 -4.63
C ARG A 460 21.64 38.41 -5.40
N GLU A 461 22.90 38.09 -5.72
CA GLU A 461 23.76 38.93 -6.54
C GLU A 461 23.28 39.01 -8.00
N CYS A 462 22.90 37.88 -8.59
CA CYS A 462 22.24 37.88 -9.90
C CYS A 462 20.92 38.66 -9.87
N TRP A 463 20.12 38.49 -8.81
CA TRP A 463 18.79 39.11 -8.68
C TRP A 463 18.84 40.64 -8.70
N LYS A 464 19.89 41.26 -8.13
CA LYS A 464 20.11 42.71 -8.18
C LYS A 464 20.12 43.29 -9.60
N VAL A 465 20.49 42.47 -10.60
CA VAL A 465 20.44 42.81 -12.03
C VAL A 465 19.12 42.38 -12.66
N ILE A 466 18.66 41.15 -12.41
CA ILE A 466 17.41 40.60 -12.98
C ILE A 466 16.19 41.50 -12.70
N GLN A 467 16.08 42.01 -11.47
CA GLN A 467 14.94 42.83 -11.04
C GLN A 467 14.76 44.12 -11.87
N LYS A 468 15.80 44.58 -12.58
CA LYS A 468 15.77 45.79 -13.41
C LYS A 468 15.10 45.58 -14.77
N ASP A 469 14.99 44.33 -15.25
CA ASP A 469 14.32 44.00 -16.52
C ASP A 469 13.51 42.69 -16.45
N MET A 470 12.68 42.57 -15.42
CA MET A 470 11.80 41.40 -15.23
C MET A 470 10.85 41.16 -16.42
N VAL A 471 10.43 42.22 -17.13
CA VAL A 471 9.44 42.11 -18.21
C VAL A 471 10.05 41.51 -19.48
N ASN A 472 11.25 41.96 -19.91
CA ASN A 472 11.85 41.38 -21.11
C ASN A 472 12.50 40.03 -20.82
N LEU A 473 13.05 39.80 -19.61
CA LEU A 473 13.56 38.49 -19.20
C LEU A 473 12.44 37.46 -19.11
N GLY A 474 11.31 37.81 -18.48
CA GLY A 474 10.11 36.95 -18.44
C GLY A 474 9.55 36.67 -19.83
N ALA A 475 9.53 37.67 -20.73
CA ALA A 475 9.10 37.46 -22.12
C ALA A 475 10.06 36.55 -22.91
N ALA A 476 11.37 36.71 -22.73
CA ALA A 476 12.39 35.87 -23.38
C ALA A 476 12.30 34.41 -22.90
N LEU A 477 12.03 34.19 -21.61
CA LEU A 477 11.77 32.87 -21.03
C LEU A 477 10.57 32.19 -21.69
N PHE A 478 9.42 32.88 -21.78
CA PHE A 478 8.21 32.26 -22.33
C PHE A 478 8.28 32.04 -23.84
N VAL A 479 8.93 32.91 -24.61
CA VAL A 479 9.19 32.65 -26.04
C VAL A 479 9.99 31.36 -26.22
N ARG A 480 11.10 31.20 -25.47
CA ARG A 480 11.95 29.99 -25.54
C ARG A 480 11.22 28.72 -25.07
N LEU A 481 10.42 28.82 -24.02
CA LEU A 481 9.63 27.70 -23.49
C LEU A 481 8.64 27.19 -24.54
N LEU A 482 7.90 28.10 -25.18
CA LEU A 482 6.93 27.77 -26.22
C LEU A 482 7.61 27.22 -27.49
N GLU A 483 8.76 27.76 -27.90
CA GLU A 483 9.56 27.24 -29.03
C GLU A 483 10.07 25.81 -28.79
N LYS A 484 10.46 25.49 -27.55
CA LYS A 484 11.10 24.20 -27.21
C LYS A 484 10.14 23.11 -26.75
N SER A 485 8.94 23.47 -26.32
CA SER A 485 7.97 22.50 -25.79
C SER A 485 6.57 22.73 -26.38
N PRO A 486 6.30 22.25 -27.62
CA PRO A 486 4.97 22.30 -28.23
C PRO A 486 3.82 21.81 -27.33
N PRO A 487 3.95 20.75 -26.51
CA PRO A 487 2.88 20.33 -25.60
C PRO A 487 2.47 21.41 -24.58
N ILE A 488 3.41 22.25 -24.15
CA ILE A 488 3.17 23.33 -23.18
C ILE A 488 2.40 24.51 -23.82
N GLN A 489 2.46 24.68 -25.15
CA GLN A 489 1.74 25.77 -25.84
C GLN A 489 0.23 25.73 -25.59
N ASN A 490 -0.35 24.54 -25.45
CA ASN A 490 -1.79 24.36 -25.25
C ASN A 490 -2.31 24.81 -23.87
N LEU A 491 -1.42 25.06 -22.91
CA LEU A 491 -1.78 25.61 -21.59
C LEU A 491 -1.99 27.13 -21.63
N PHE A 492 -1.44 27.82 -22.63
CA PHE A 492 -1.44 29.27 -22.71
C PHE A 492 -2.32 29.79 -23.85
N THR A 493 -3.19 30.75 -23.56
CA THR A 493 -4.04 31.41 -24.59
C THR A 493 -3.19 32.05 -25.70
N PHE A 494 -2.06 32.68 -25.34
CA PHE A 494 -1.10 33.23 -26.30
C PHE A 494 -0.26 32.17 -27.03
N GLY A 495 -0.11 30.96 -26.46
CA GLY A 495 0.57 29.84 -27.11
C GLY A 495 -0.23 29.27 -28.29
N LYS A 496 -1.57 29.22 -28.15
CA LYS A 496 -2.51 28.76 -29.18
C LYS A 496 -2.58 29.66 -30.43
N LEU A 497 -1.96 30.85 -30.41
CA LEU A 497 -2.03 31.82 -31.50
C LEU A 497 -1.04 31.53 -32.66
N ASN A 498 -0.15 30.53 -32.52
CA ASN A 498 0.87 30.14 -33.50
C ASN A 498 1.66 31.33 -34.09
N LEU A 499 2.02 32.27 -33.21
CA LEU A 499 2.74 33.49 -33.57
C LEU A 499 4.25 33.24 -33.67
N SER A 500 4.93 33.97 -34.55
CA SER A 500 6.40 33.94 -34.61
C SER A 500 7.05 34.52 -33.34
N ALA A 501 8.27 34.11 -33.03
CA ALA A 501 9.03 34.52 -31.85
C ALA A 501 9.02 36.05 -31.59
N GLU A 502 9.27 36.85 -32.63
CA GLU A 502 9.24 38.32 -32.56
C GLU A 502 7.84 38.91 -32.27
N LYS A 503 6.77 38.23 -32.74
CA LYS A 503 5.38 38.63 -32.43
C LYS A 503 4.98 38.18 -31.01
N LEU A 504 5.39 36.99 -30.57
CA LEU A 504 5.20 36.50 -29.20
C LEU A 504 5.89 37.40 -28.16
N LYS A 505 7.15 37.80 -28.40
CA LYS A 505 7.94 38.68 -27.53
C LYS A 505 7.29 40.05 -27.27
N ARG A 506 6.42 40.49 -28.19
CA ARG A 506 5.64 41.75 -28.13
C ARG A 506 4.19 41.55 -27.68
N ASN A 507 3.71 40.31 -27.54
CA ASN A 507 2.36 40.01 -27.09
C ASN A 507 2.15 40.48 -25.64
N LYS A 508 1.05 41.23 -25.39
CA LYS A 508 0.78 41.85 -24.09
C LYS A 508 0.53 40.82 -22.97
N ASP A 509 -0.19 39.74 -23.28
CA ASP A 509 -0.56 38.71 -22.31
C ASP A 509 0.65 37.88 -21.89
N LEU A 510 1.51 37.50 -22.86
CA LEU A 510 2.79 36.84 -22.61
C LEU A 510 3.71 37.73 -21.75
N ARG A 511 3.84 39.02 -22.07
CA ARG A 511 4.66 39.96 -21.27
C ARG A 511 4.13 40.12 -19.85
N SER A 512 2.81 40.23 -19.69
CA SER A 512 2.15 40.31 -18.37
C SER A 512 2.30 39.01 -17.57
N HIS A 513 2.17 37.85 -18.21
CA HIS A 513 2.39 36.55 -17.58
C HIS A 513 3.86 36.36 -17.17
N GLY A 514 4.81 36.64 -18.06
CA GLY A 514 6.25 36.61 -17.77
C GLY A 514 6.64 37.54 -16.61
N GLN A 515 6.09 38.76 -16.56
CA GLN A 515 6.32 39.68 -15.44
C GLN A 515 5.82 39.11 -14.11
N ARG A 516 4.64 38.47 -14.07
CA ARG A 516 4.12 37.80 -12.86
C ARG A 516 5.05 36.69 -12.39
N VAL A 517 5.46 35.79 -13.30
CA VAL A 517 6.39 34.68 -12.98
C VAL A 517 7.72 35.20 -12.43
N MET A 518 8.32 36.21 -13.06
CA MET A 518 9.55 36.81 -12.55
C MET A 518 9.33 37.50 -11.19
N SER A 519 8.19 38.15 -10.97
CA SER A 519 7.87 38.77 -9.67
C SER A 519 7.76 37.72 -8.55
N THR A 520 7.15 36.56 -8.83
CA THR A 520 7.06 35.43 -7.88
C THR A 520 8.43 34.82 -7.58
N ILE A 521 9.29 34.62 -8.59
CA ILE A 521 10.69 34.21 -8.37
C ILE A 521 11.39 35.22 -7.46
N GLY A 522 11.15 36.52 -7.65
CA GLY A 522 11.68 37.58 -6.78
C GLY A 522 11.24 37.48 -5.33
N ALA A 523 9.97 37.15 -5.07
CA ALA A 523 9.47 36.91 -3.72
C ALA A 523 10.22 35.74 -3.04
N VAL A 524 10.42 34.63 -3.75
CA VAL A 524 11.22 33.49 -3.27
C VAL A 524 12.68 33.90 -3.00
N VAL A 525 13.30 34.70 -3.86
CA VAL A 525 14.69 35.18 -3.67
C VAL A 525 14.83 36.10 -2.44
N MET A 526 13.82 36.91 -2.15
CA MET A 526 13.80 37.72 -0.93
C MET A 526 13.62 36.83 0.31
N GLY A 527 12.70 35.86 0.25
CA GLY A 527 12.40 34.92 1.32
C GLY A 527 13.45 33.84 1.59
N LEU A 528 14.63 33.83 0.93
CA LEU A 528 15.60 32.71 1.05
C LEU A 528 16.10 32.38 2.46
N ASP A 529 15.92 33.25 3.45
CA ASP A 529 16.26 32.96 4.85
C ASP A 529 15.05 32.64 5.74
N ASP A 530 13.85 32.55 5.14
CA ASP A 530 12.58 32.23 5.78
C ASP A 530 11.91 31.07 5.00
N PRO A 531 12.16 29.80 5.41
CA PRO A 531 11.61 28.62 4.74
C PRO A 531 10.07 28.59 4.74
N ASP A 532 9.43 29.12 5.78
CA ASP A 532 7.98 29.06 5.97
C ASP A 532 7.26 29.99 4.98
N ILE A 533 7.81 31.19 4.75
CA ILE A 533 7.34 32.10 3.69
C ILE A 533 7.51 31.45 2.31
N ILE A 534 8.63 30.77 2.06
CA ILE A 534 8.89 30.10 0.77
C ILE A 534 7.91 28.93 0.55
N ALA A 535 7.71 28.08 1.56
CA ALA A 535 6.74 26.99 1.51
C ALA A 535 5.35 27.54 1.16
N THR A 536 4.84 28.49 1.94
CA THR A 536 3.53 29.12 1.74
C THR A 536 3.33 29.65 0.31
N ILE A 537 4.34 30.33 -0.26
CA ILE A 537 4.27 30.88 -1.62
C ILE A 537 4.23 29.77 -2.68
N LEU A 538 5.00 28.71 -2.50
CA LEU A 538 5.15 27.64 -3.49
C LEU A 538 4.02 26.61 -3.43
N GLU A 539 3.43 26.40 -2.27
CA GLU A 539 2.31 25.49 -2.04
C GLU A 539 1.03 25.96 -2.73
N ASP A 540 0.62 27.22 -2.47
CA ASP A 540 -0.52 27.84 -3.16
C ASP A 540 -0.27 27.94 -4.69
N LEU A 541 0.96 28.26 -5.09
CA LEU A 541 1.31 28.33 -6.50
C LEU A 541 1.24 26.96 -7.18
N GLY A 542 1.67 25.89 -6.50
CA GLY A 542 1.56 24.50 -6.96
C GLY A 542 0.10 24.10 -7.19
N ALA A 543 -0.74 24.27 -6.16
CA ALA A 543 -2.18 23.98 -6.24
C ALA A 543 -2.86 24.71 -7.41
N ARG A 544 -2.56 26.01 -7.62
CA ARG A 544 -3.08 26.77 -8.76
C ARG A 544 -2.57 26.25 -10.12
N HIS A 545 -1.30 25.83 -10.21
CA HIS A 545 -0.77 25.28 -11.47
C HIS A 545 -1.40 23.92 -11.83
N GLN A 546 -1.75 23.09 -10.85
CA GLN A 546 -2.55 21.88 -11.07
C GLN A 546 -3.92 22.23 -11.69
N MET A 547 -4.62 23.23 -11.14
CA MET A 547 -5.90 23.70 -11.69
C MET A 547 -5.80 24.25 -13.11
N TYR A 548 -4.65 24.79 -13.51
CA TYR A 548 -4.40 25.26 -14.88
C TYR A 548 -4.03 24.12 -15.87
N GLY A 549 -4.03 22.86 -15.41
CA GLY A 549 -3.63 21.70 -16.22
C GLY A 549 -2.12 21.59 -16.44
N ALA A 550 -1.31 22.36 -15.72
CA ALA A 550 0.12 22.11 -15.68
C ALA A 550 0.39 20.85 -14.85
N LYS A 551 1.46 20.12 -15.21
CA LYS A 551 1.87 18.88 -14.56
C LYS A 551 3.33 18.97 -14.11
N PRO A 552 3.80 18.16 -13.15
CA PRO A 552 5.20 18.12 -12.73
C PRO A 552 6.20 17.99 -13.89
N GLU A 553 5.82 17.27 -14.95
CA GLU A 553 6.67 17.03 -16.13
C GLU A 553 6.93 18.29 -16.98
N HIS A 554 6.20 19.40 -16.75
CA HIS A 554 6.41 20.66 -17.46
C HIS A 554 7.50 21.54 -16.85
N PHE A 555 7.82 21.38 -15.55
CA PHE A 555 8.82 22.23 -14.89
C PHE A 555 10.25 22.06 -15.42
N PRO A 556 10.76 20.87 -15.79
CA PRO A 556 12.12 20.74 -16.35
C PRO A 556 12.35 21.63 -17.58
N ALA A 557 11.36 21.75 -18.46
CA ALA A 557 11.42 22.64 -19.62
C ALA A 557 11.43 24.13 -19.23
N LEU A 558 10.67 24.51 -18.19
CA LEU A 558 10.69 25.86 -17.61
C LEU A 558 12.07 26.21 -17.02
N VAL A 559 12.68 25.27 -16.27
CA VAL A 559 14.02 25.45 -15.69
C VAL A 559 15.06 25.62 -16.79
N GLU A 560 15.03 24.80 -17.85
CA GLU A 560 15.95 24.95 -18.99
C GLU A 560 15.77 26.30 -19.70
N ALA A 561 14.52 26.70 -19.97
CA ALA A 561 14.20 27.98 -20.61
C ALA A 561 14.67 29.18 -19.77
N LEU A 562 14.55 29.09 -18.44
CA LEU A 562 15.07 30.09 -17.51
C LEU A 562 16.60 30.14 -17.51
N MET A 563 17.30 29.01 -17.38
CA MET A 563 18.77 29.01 -17.41
C MET A 563 19.34 29.58 -18.71
N ARG A 564 18.73 29.24 -19.85
CA ARG A 564 19.08 29.84 -21.15
C ARG A 564 18.75 31.34 -21.22
N SER A 565 17.72 31.80 -20.53
CA SER A 565 17.35 33.23 -20.50
C SER A 565 18.29 34.04 -19.60
N LEU A 566 18.64 33.51 -18.42
CA LEU A 566 19.63 34.11 -17.52
C LEU A 566 21.02 34.19 -18.17
N LYS A 567 21.49 33.11 -18.81
CA LYS A 567 22.78 33.08 -19.54
C LYS A 567 22.89 34.16 -20.64
N ASN A 568 21.78 34.54 -21.26
CA ASN A 568 21.76 35.58 -22.31
C ASN A 568 21.41 36.98 -21.77
N GLY A 569 20.83 37.06 -20.57
CA GLY A 569 20.36 38.32 -19.95
C GLY A 569 21.30 38.89 -18.88
N LEU A 570 22.24 38.09 -18.37
CA LEU A 570 23.22 38.49 -17.36
C LEU A 570 24.64 38.59 -17.95
N PRO A 571 25.47 39.53 -17.45
CA PRO A 571 26.89 39.57 -17.78
C PRO A 571 27.60 38.24 -17.45
N PRO A 572 28.54 37.75 -18.29
CA PRO A 572 29.27 36.51 -18.02
C PRO A 572 30.03 36.48 -16.68
N LYS A 573 30.40 37.65 -16.14
CA LYS A 573 31.04 37.79 -14.82
C LYS A 573 30.09 37.56 -13.63
N LEU A 574 28.77 37.56 -13.85
CA LEU A 574 27.75 37.31 -12.83
C LEU A 574 27.06 35.95 -13.01
N PHE A 575 26.95 35.43 -14.23
CA PHE A 575 26.43 34.09 -14.50
C PHE A 575 27.57 33.08 -14.70
N THR A 576 28.36 32.90 -13.63
CA THR A 576 29.43 31.88 -13.56
C THR A 576 28.85 30.46 -13.46
N PRO A 577 29.64 29.38 -13.63
CA PRO A 577 29.17 28.01 -13.44
C PRO A 577 28.53 27.77 -12.06
N GLU A 578 29.10 28.36 -11.00
CA GLU A 578 28.60 28.27 -9.62
C GLU A 578 27.30 29.05 -9.44
N ALA A 579 27.16 30.21 -10.10
CA ALA A 579 25.90 30.95 -10.11
C ALA A 579 24.81 30.20 -10.89
N GLN A 580 25.17 29.56 -12.02
CA GLN A 580 24.27 28.69 -12.76
C GLN A 580 23.81 27.49 -11.91
N GLU A 581 24.73 26.84 -11.19
CA GLU A 581 24.41 25.76 -10.24
C GLU A 581 23.45 26.25 -9.13
N ALA A 582 23.74 27.39 -8.51
CA ALA A 582 22.89 27.99 -7.49
C ALA A 582 21.46 28.30 -8.00
N TRP A 583 21.33 28.82 -9.23
CA TRP A 583 20.05 29.05 -9.88
C TRP A 583 19.31 27.76 -10.25
N GLN A 584 20.03 26.70 -10.64
CA GLN A 584 19.43 25.39 -10.87
C GLN A 584 18.92 24.77 -9.56
N ASN A 585 19.68 24.86 -8.47
CA ASN A 585 19.28 24.37 -7.15
C ASN A 585 18.04 25.11 -6.63
N LEU A 586 18.00 26.45 -6.74
CA LEU A 586 16.81 27.24 -6.41
C LEU A 586 15.59 26.80 -7.21
N MET A 587 15.74 26.70 -8.53
CA MET A 587 14.61 26.37 -9.40
C MET A 587 14.17 24.91 -9.29
N LYS A 588 15.06 24.00 -8.87
CA LYS A 588 14.73 22.64 -8.47
C LYS A 588 13.92 22.62 -7.18
N MET A 589 14.34 23.36 -6.15
CA MET A 589 13.55 23.53 -4.91
C MET A 589 12.15 24.08 -5.23
N VAL A 590 12.05 25.17 -6.01
CA VAL A 590 10.78 25.75 -6.49
C VAL A 590 9.91 24.71 -7.21
N ALA A 591 10.46 24.01 -8.20
CA ALA A 591 9.73 23.01 -8.96
C ALA A 591 9.29 21.81 -8.10
N THR A 592 10.12 21.38 -7.14
CA THR A 592 9.80 20.27 -6.25
C THR A 592 8.74 20.65 -5.21
N SER A 593 8.82 21.80 -4.55
CA SER A 593 7.78 22.25 -3.60
C SER A 593 6.43 22.44 -4.28
N MET A 594 6.40 23.03 -5.48
CA MET A 594 5.18 23.12 -6.29
C MET A 594 4.68 21.73 -6.71
N SER A 595 5.57 20.85 -7.19
CA SER A 595 5.18 19.49 -7.61
C SER A 595 4.70 18.63 -6.44
N LYS A 596 5.25 18.83 -5.23
CA LYS A 596 4.80 18.20 -3.99
C LYS A 596 3.34 18.56 -3.74
N THR A 597 2.97 19.84 -3.72
CA THR A 597 1.56 20.24 -3.55
C THR A 597 0.64 19.85 -4.70
N MET A 598 1.16 19.73 -5.92
CA MET A 598 0.41 19.17 -7.06
C MET A 598 0.18 17.65 -6.95
N ARG A 599 0.81 16.96 -5.99
CA ARG A 599 0.69 15.51 -5.72
C ARG A 599 0.02 15.25 -4.36
N SER A 600 0.38 16.01 -3.33
CA SER A 600 -0.05 15.86 -1.93
C SER A 600 -1.43 16.47 -1.67
N GLY A 601 -2.45 16.01 -2.42
CA GLY A 601 -3.86 16.41 -2.25
C GLY A 601 -4.52 15.96 -0.94
N SER A 602 -3.74 15.71 0.12
CA SER A 602 -4.18 15.31 1.44
C SER A 602 -3.08 15.57 2.48
N SER A 603 -3.19 16.67 3.24
CA SER A 603 -2.53 16.82 4.55
C SER A 603 -3.56 17.42 5.51
N GLU A 604 -3.81 16.75 6.63
CA GLU A 604 -5.01 16.99 7.45
C GLU A 604 -4.84 18.02 8.57
N ASP A 605 -3.67 18.65 8.73
CA ASP A 605 -3.32 19.43 9.94
C ASP A 605 -3.09 20.95 9.76
N GLU A 606 -3.11 21.47 8.52
CA GLU A 606 -3.62 22.83 8.28
C GLU A 606 -4.98 22.69 7.58
N GLY A 607 -6.05 23.17 8.24
CA GLY A 607 -7.38 23.20 7.62
C GLY A 607 -7.37 24.03 6.33
N PRO A 608 -8.33 23.84 5.39
CA PRO A 608 -8.28 24.34 4.01
C PRO A 608 -8.28 25.88 3.83
N ILE A 609 -8.16 26.65 4.90
CA ILE A 609 -8.08 28.11 4.94
C ILE A 609 -6.99 28.48 5.96
N SER A 610 -5.87 29.03 5.48
CA SER A 610 -4.74 29.41 6.34
C SER A 610 -5.10 30.44 7.41
N SER A 611 -4.39 30.41 8.52
CA SER A 611 -4.59 31.32 9.66
C SER A 611 -4.50 32.81 9.31
N LYS A 612 -3.75 33.21 8.26
CA LYS A 612 -3.75 34.58 7.73
C LYS A 612 -5.11 34.91 7.06
N ASN A 613 -5.62 34.00 6.23
CA ASN A 613 -6.88 34.17 5.51
C ASN A 613 -8.08 34.22 6.46
N LYS A 614 -8.11 33.36 7.50
CA LYS A 614 -9.13 33.40 8.56
C LYS A 614 -9.24 34.79 9.18
N ARG A 615 -8.12 35.34 9.67
CA ARG A 615 -8.07 36.68 10.29
C ARG A 615 -8.48 37.81 9.34
N LEU A 616 -8.03 37.78 8.09
CA LEU A 616 -8.39 38.80 7.09
C LEU A 616 -9.89 38.80 6.77
N VAL A 617 -10.50 37.62 6.64
CA VAL A 617 -11.94 37.47 6.39
C VAL A 617 -12.75 37.86 7.62
N GLN A 618 -12.40 37.39 8.81
CA GLN A 618 -13.06 37.79 10.06
C GLN A 618 -12.99 39.32 10.31
N ALA A 619 -11.85 39.95 10.03
CA ALA A 619 -11.68 41.39 10.22
C ALA A 619 -12.48 42.23 9.20
N SER A 620 -12.47 41.84 7.92
CA SER A 620 -13.24 42.53 6.89
C SER A 620 -14.76 42.26 6.98
N TRP A 621 -15.16 41.09 7.47
CA TRP A 621 -16.58 40.78 7.70
C TRP A 621 -17.22 41.68 8.76
N LYS A 622 -16.53 41.98 9.87
CA LYS A 622 -17.00 42.93 10.91
C LYS A 622 -17.32 44.34 10.38
N ILE A 623 -16.79 44.68 9.21
CA ILE A 623 -17.05 45.93 8.50
C ILE A 623 -18.26 45.75 7.55
N MET A 624 -18.32 44.61 6.85
CA MET A 624 -19.35 44.28 5.86
C MET A 624 -20.72 43.92 6.46
N GLU A 625 -20.77 43.24 7.61
CA GLU A 625 -22.01 42.68 8.19
C GLU A 625 -23.08 43.76 8.44
N LYS A 626 -22.66 44.99 8.73
CA LYS A 626 -23.52 46.16 8.96
C LYS A 626 -24.30 46.59 7.71
N ASP A 627 -23.88 46.18 6.51
CA ASP A 627 -24.50 46.49 5.22
C ASP A 627 -24.95 45.22 4.45
N ALA A 628 -25.03 44.07 5.14
CA ALA A 628 -25.31 42.75 4.56
C ALA A 628 -26.49 42.73 3.57
N VAL A 629 -27.59 43.43 3.89
CA VAL A 629 -28.79 43.49 3.01
C VAL A 629 -28.49 44.16 1.66
N ASN A 630 -27.69 45.23 1.64
CA ASN A 630 -27.37 45.94 0.40
C ASN A 630 -26.21 45.27 -0.36
N LEU A 631 -25.24 44.68 0.35
CA LEU A 631 -24.23 43.79 -0.24
C LEU A 631 -24.88 42.61 -0.97
N GLY A 632 -25.85 41.94 -0.33
CA GLY A 632 -26.63 40.86 -0.94
C GLY A 632 -27.46 41.33 -2.14
N ALA A 633 -28.07 42.53 -2.06
CA ALA A 633 -28.83 43.10 -3.16
C ALA A 633 -27.95 43.45 -4.38
N VAL A 634 -26.77 44.03 -4.17
CA VAL A 634 -25.80 44.33 -5.24
C VAL A 634 -25.24 43.05 -5.86
N LEU A 635 -24.92 42.05 -5.03
CA LEU A 635 -24.46 40.73 -5.48
C LEU A 635 -25.49 40.08 -6.41
N PHE A 636 -26.73 39.90 -5.97
CA PHE A 636 -27.73 39.19 -6.77
C PHE A 636 -28.13 39.98 -8.02
N ALA A 637 -28.25 41.31 -7.95
CA ALA A 637 -28.49 42.12 -9.14
C ALA A 637 -27.35 41.94 -10.17
N ARG A 638 -26.08 41.89 -9.74
CA ARG A 638 -24.93 41.66 -10.62
C ARG A 638 -24.89 40.24 -11.18
N LEU A 639 -25.18 39.23 -10.35
CA LEU A 639 -25.20 37.83 -10.73
C LEU A 639 -26.20 37.59 -11.87
N LEU A 640 -27.43 38.08 -11.70
CA LEU A 640 -28.50 37.90 -12.68
C LEU A 640 -28.28 38.75 -13.94
N GLU A 641 -27.75 39.97 -13.82
CA GLU A 641 -27.38 40.83 -14.96
C GLU A 641 -26.36 40.15 -15.90
N LYS A 642 -25.38 39.44 -15.34
CA LYS A 642 -24.30 38.81 -16.12
C LYS A 642 -24.55 37.36 -16.51
N ASN A 643 -25.55 36.69 -15.93
CA ASN A 643 -25.78 35.26 -16.14
C ASN A 643 -27.27 34.97 -16.42
N PRO A 644 -27.75 35.16 -17.67
CA PRO A 644 -29.14 34.89 -18.05
C PRO A 644 -29.60 33.44 -17.88
N SER A 645 -28.67 32.49 -17.75
CA SER A 645 -28.95 31.09 -17.36
C SER A 645 -29.40 31.01 -15.91
N ILE A 646 -28.61 31.58 -14.99
CA ILE A 646 -28.89 31.66 -13.55
C ILE A 646 -30.15 32.47 -13.28
N GLN A 647 -30.40 33.53 -14.06
CA GLN A 647 -31.60 34.37 -13.96
C GLN A 647 -32.92 33.59 -13.98
N LYS A 648 -32.98 32.48 -14.72
CA LYS A 648 -34.20 31.65 -14.86
C LYS A 648 -34.53 30.82 -13.61
N LEU A 649 -33.58 30.63 -12.69
CA LEU A 649 -33.77 29.88 -11.46
C LEU A 649 -34.58 30.67 -10.41
N PHE A 650 -34.47 32.00 -10.42
CA PHE A 650 -35.07 32.87 -9.40
C PHE A 650 -36.44 33.44 -9.85
N PRO A 651 -37.49 33.40 -9.02
CA PRO A 651 -38.78 34.01 -9.33
C PRO A 651 -38.67 35.51 -9.66
N PHE A 652 -37.91 36.27 -8.87
CA PHE A 652 -37.63 37.69 -9.12
C PHE A 652 -36.72 37.92 -10.34
N GLY A 653 -35.89 36.95 -10.71
CA GLY A 653 -35.07 37.02 -11.93
C GLY A 653 -35.92 37.01 -13.21
N LYS A 654 -37.03 36.25 -13.22
CA LYS A 654 -37.98 36.17 -14.34
C LYS A 654 -38.74 37.48 -14.63
N LEU A 655 -38.66 38.46 -13.74
CA LEU A 655 -39.29 39.78 -13.92
C LEU A 655 -38.52 40.70 -14.89
N ASN A 656 -37.30 40.35 -15.31
CA ASN A 656 -36.47 41.11 -16.25
C ASN A 656 -36.33 42.62 -15.90
N LEU A 657 -36.28 42.95 -14.61
CA LEU A 657 -36.17 44.33 -14.14
C LEU A 657 -34.77 44.91 -14.40
N PRO A 658 -34.64 46.21 -14.75
CA PRO A 658 -33.34 46.89 -14.79
C PRO A 658 -32.60 46.80 -13.44
N PRO A 659 -31.26 46.75 -13.42
CA PRO A 659 -30.47 46.51 -12.20
C PRO A 659 -30.82 47.42 -11.01
N ASP A 660 -31.15 48.69 -11.24
CA ASP A 660 -31.52 49.64 -10.17
C ASP A 660 -32.86 49.29 -9.51
N LYS A 661 -33.84 48.88 -10.30
CA LYS A 661 -35.15 48.41 -9.80
C LYS A 661 -35.03 47.02 -9.18
N LEU A 662 -34.17 46.16 -9.75
CA LEU A 662 -33.92 44.81 -9.25
C LEU A 662 -33.25 44.83 -7.86
N ARG A 663 -32.32 45.76 -7.60
CA ARG A 663 -31.72 46.00 -6.26
C ARG A 663 -32.73 46.47 -5.19
N GLN A 664 -33.88 46.99 -5.60
CA GLN A 664 -34.96 47.45 -4.73
C GLN A 664 -36.07 46.40 -4.55
N ASN A 665 -36.05 45.29 -5.32
CA ASN A 665 -37.07 44.24 -5.22
C ASN A 665 -37.06 43.57 -3.82
N PRO A 666 -38.21 43.49 -3.11
CA PRO A 666 -38.26 42.93 -1.76
C PRO A 666 -37.77 41.48 -1.66
N ASP A 667 -38.16 40.62 -2.60
CA ASP A 667 -37.81 39.19 -2.58
C ASP A 667 -36.32 38.96 -2.79
N LEU A 668 -35.70 39.71 -3.71
CA LEU A 668 -34.26 39.69 -3.93
C LEU A 668 -33.51 40.20 -2.68
N ARG A 669 -33.98 41.27 -2.04
CA ARG A 669 -33.38 41.80 -0.81
C ARG A 669 -33.49 40.83 0.36
N ALA A 670 -34.62 40.14 0.50
CA ALA A 670 -34.82 39.10 1.50
C ALA A 670 -33.91 37.88 1.24
N HIS A 671 -33.83 37.41 -0.01
CA HIS A 671 -32.95 36.31 -0.40
C HIS A 671 -31.46 36.66 -0.20
N GLY A 672 -31.05 37.85 -0.67
CA GLY A 672 -29.68 38.35 -0.50
C GLY A 672 -29.29 38.53 0.97
N LYS A 673 -30.22 38.93 1.84
CA LYS A 673 -30.02 38.96 3.30
C LYS A 673 -29.74 37.56 3.85
N GLY A 674 -30.58 36.57 3.54
CA GLY A 674 -30.39 35.20 4.02
C GLY A 674 -29.06 34.57 3.58
N VAL A 675 -28.62 34.82 2.34
CA VAL A 675 -27.30 34.37 1.86
C VAL A 675 -26.17 35.04 2.63
N MET A 676 -26.27 36.34 2.92
CA MET A 676 -25.25 37.05 3.70
C MET A 676 -25.24 36.62 5.18
N GLU A 677 -26.40 36.26 5.76
CA GLU A 677 -26.49 35.66 7.10
C GLU A 677 -25.78 34.30 7.14
N THR A 678 -25.98 33.45 6.12
CA THR A 678 -25.25 32.18 5.96
C THR A 678 -23.73 32.39 5.82
N ILE A 679 -23.30 33.41 5.08
CA ILE A 679 -21.87 33.78 4.99
C ILE A 679 -21.34 34.24 6.35
N GLY A 680 -22.14 34.96 7.16
CA GLY A 680 -21.76 35.33 8.52
C GLY A 680 -21.54 34.13 9.45
N ILE A 681 -22.39 33.09 9.34
CA ILE A 681 -22.22 31.82 10.07
C ILE A 681 -20.93 31.14 9.63
N LEU A 682 -20.66 31.05 8.32
CA LEU A 682 -19.40 30.52 7.79
C LEU A 682 -18.18 31.26 8.35
N VAL A 683 -18.22 32.60 8.40
CA VAL A 683 -17.12 33.43 8.94
C VAL A 683 -16.87 33.14 10.42
N ALA A 684 -17.94 32.91 11.20
CA ALA A 684 -17.83 32.54 12.61
C ALA A 684 -17.22 31.13 12.79
N SER A 685 -17.51 30.20 11.89
CA SER A 685 -16.97 28.83 11.88
C SER A 685 -15.63 28.68 11.13
N LEU A 686 -14.91 29.77 10.80
CA LEU A 686 -13.61 29.66 10.12
C LEU A 686 -12.55 28.98 10.97
N ASP A 687 -12.65 29.08 12.29
CA ASP A 687 -11.67 28.49 13.20
C ASP A 687 -11.82 26.96 13.30
N ASP A 688 -13.06 26.43 13.32
CA ASP A 688 -13.36 25.01 13.12
C ASP A 688 -14.41 24.79 12.02
N LEU A 689 -13.94 24.37 10.84
CA LEU A 689 -14.78 24.12 9.68
C LEU A 689 -15.58 22.81 9.78
N LYS A 690 -15.25 21.91 10.71
CA LYS A 690 -15.94 20.62 10.86
C LYS A 690 -17.40 20.80 11.23
N ASP A 691 -17.73 21.88 11.94
CA ASP A 691 -19.09 22.24 12.33
C ASP A 691 -19.96 22.71 11.14
N ILE A 692 -19.37 23.42 10.16
CA ILE A 692 -20.12 24.05 9.06
C ILE A 692 -20.14 23.22 7.77
N VAL A 693 -19.15 22.33 7.57
CA VAL A 693 -19.07 21.45 6.40
C VAL A 693 -20.33 20.57 6.20
N PRO A 694 -20.94 19.95 7.24
CA PRO A 694 -22.21 19.22 7.10
C PRO A 694 -23.34 20.09 6.55
N THR A 695 -23.51 21.29 7.10
CA THR A 695 -24.53 22.26 6.65
C THR A 695 -24.28 22.71 5.22
N LEU A 696 -23.03 22.93 4.81
CA LEU A 696 -22.68 23.26 3.43
C LEU A 696 -22.97 22.10 2.47
N LYS A 697 -22.67 20.85 2.85
CA LYS A 697 -23.00 19.66 2.04
C LYS A 697 -24.51 19.54 1.85
N GLU A 698 -25.30 19.70 2.91
CA GLU A 698 -26.77 19.68 2.85
C GLU A 698 -27.32 20.83 2.00
N LEU A 699 -26.74 22.03 2.13
CA LEU A 699 -27.11 23.19 1.31
C LEU A 699 -26.82 22.94 -0.17
N GLY A 700 -25.69 22.31 -0.52
CA GLY A 700 -25.35 21.90 -1.88
C GLY A 700 -26.37 20.91 -2.47
N ALA A 701 -26.70 19.85 -1.72
CA ALA A 701 -27.72 18.88 -2.13
C ALA A 701 -29.10 19.55 -2.38
N ARG A 702 -29.49 20.52 -1.54
CA ARG A 702 -30.68 21.35 -1.78
C ARG A 702 -30.56 22.20 -3.06
N HIS A 703 -29.40 22.82 -3.31
CA HIS A 703 -29.19 23.64 -4.51
C HIS A 703 -29.24 22.81 -5.81
N ASN A 704 -28.79 21.55 -5.80
CA ASN A 704 -29.02 20.62 -6.91
C ASN A 704 -30.52 20.48 -7.21
N SER A 705 -31.34 20.27 -6.18
CA SER A 705 -32.80 20.14 -6.32
C SER A 705 -33.49 21.41 -6.87
N TYR A 706 -32.86 22.58 -6.75
CA TYR A 706 -33.34 23.85 -7.31
C TYR A 706 -32.91 24.08 -8.77
N GLY A 707 -32.15 23.14 -9.36
CA GLY A 707 -31.59 23.25 -10.71
C GLY A 707 -30.35 24.13 -10.79
N ALA A 708 -29.70 24.44 -9.66
CA ALA A 708 -28.36 25.01 -9.69
C ALA A 708 -27.34 23.92 -10.08
N LYS A 709 -26.23 24.33 -10.70
CA LYS A 709 -25.15 23.45 -11.14
C LYS A 709 -23.81 23.93 -10.57
N PRO A 710 -22.78 23.06 -10.46
CA PRO A 710 -21.43 23.47 -10.09
C PRO A 710 -20.90 24.67 -10.89
N GLU A 711 -21.19 24.73 -12.19
CA GLU A 711 -20.78 25.84 -13.08
C GLU A 711 -21.35 27.22 -12.68
N HIS A 712 -22.36 27.29 -11.81
CA HIS A 712 -22.95 28.56 -11.36
C HIS A 712 -22.19 29.23 -10.20
N PHE A 713 -21.39 28.49 -9.42
CA PHE A 713 -20.68 29.03 -8.25
C PHE A 713 -19.55 30.01 -8.60
N PRO A 714 -18.73 29.82 -9.64
CA PRO A 714 -17.75 30.83 -10.05
C PRO A 714 -18.37 32.20 -10.36
N ALA A 715 -19.57 32.22 -10.95
CA ALA A 715 -20.30 33.47 -11.21
C ALA A 715 -20.80 34.15 -9.91
N LEU A 716 -21.16 33.36 -8.89
CA LEU A 716 -21.51 33.86 -7.55
C LEU A 716 -20.30 34.53 -6.87
N VAL A 717 -19.11 33.93 -6.96
CA VAL A 717 -17.87 34.49 -6.41
C VAL A 717 -17.52 35.83 -7.06
N GLU A 718 -17.58 35.94 -8.40
CA GLU A 718 -17.34 37.22 -9.08
C GLU A 718 -18.40 38.29 -8.74
N ALA A 719 -19.66 37.89 -8.55
CA ALA A 719 -20.70 38.81 -8.10
C ALA A 719 -20.49 39.31 -6.66
N PHE A 720 -19.98 38.46 -5.77
CA PHE A 720 -19.59 38.83 -4.40
C PHE A 720 -18.37 39.76 -4.39
N MET A 721 -17.34 39.47 -5.18
CA MET A 721 -16.17 40.35 -5.32
C MET A 721 -16.55 41.73 -5.85
N PHE A 722 -17.52 41.80 -6.76
CA PHE A 722 -18.09 43.06 -7.25
C PHE A 722 -18.91 43.80 -6.18
N SER A 723 -19.70 43.12 -5.35
CA SER A 723 -20.46 43.77 -4.28
C SER A 723 -19.54 44.30 -3.18
N MET A 724 -18.47 43.58 -2.82
CA MET A 724 -17.41 44.10 -1.95
C MET A 724 -16.76 45.36 -2.54
N LYS A 725 -16.23 45.28 -3.78
CA LYS A 725 -15.51 46.39 -4.43
C LYS A 725 -16.33 47.69 -4.51
N THR A 726 -17.66 47.59 -4.56
CA THR A 726 -18.57 48.73 -4.71
C THR A 726 -19.13 49.28 -3.40
N ARG A 727 -18.88 48.60 -2.26
CA ARG A 727 -19.46 48.94 -0.95
C ARG A 727 -18.43 49.06 0.17
N VAL A 728 -17.24 48.48 0.01
CA VAL A 728 -16.13 48.48 0.98
C VAL A 728 -15.06 49.48 0.51
N SER A 729 -14.38 50.16 1.44
CA SER A 729 -13.33 51.12 1.10
C SER A 729 -12.11 50.43 0.45
N ALA A 730 -11.35 51.19 -0.35
CA ALA A 730 -10.14 50.66 -1.01
C ALA A 730 -9.06 50.19 -0.01
N GLU A 731 -9.04 50.79 1.20
CA GLU A 731 -8.15 50.42 2.31
C GLU A 731 -8.48 49.04 2.89
N VAL A 732 -9.75 48.62 2.84
CA VAL A 732 -10.20 47.30 3.33
C VAL A 732 -10.26 46.29 2.19
N PHE A 733 -10.52 46.71 0.95
CA PHE A 733 -10.58 45.85 -0.24
C PHE A 733 -9.19 45.63 -0.88
N THR A 734 -8.18 45.31 -0.06
CA THR A 734 -6.81 45.05 -0.54
C THR A 734 -6.73 43.76 -1.37
N ALA A 735 -5.61 43.56 -2.09
CA ALA A 735 -5.39 42.33 -2.85
C ALA A 735 -5.40 41.09 -1.94
N GLU A 736 -4.85 41.20 -0.73
CA GLU A 736 -4.79 40.12 0.26
C GLU A 736 -6.16 39.78 0.84
N VAL A 737 -7.02 40.79 1.05
CA VAL A 737 -8.41 40.58 1.49
C VAL A 737 -9.24 39.94 0.36
N GLN A 738 -9.04 40.36 -0.89
CA GLN A 738 -9.67 39.74 -2.06
C GLN A 738 -9.28 38.25 -2.20
N GLU A 739 -8.00 37.94 -2.03
CA GLU A 739 -7.46 36.57 -2.06
C GLU A 739 -8.01 35.72 -0.90
N ALA A 740 -7.99 36.26 0.33
CA ALA A 740 -8.53 35.57 1.50
C ALA A 740 -10.03 35.23 1.34
N TRP A 741 -10.86 36.17 0.84
CA TRP A 741 -12.27 35.90 0.56
C TRP A 741 -12.49 34.91 -0.58
N ARG A 742 -11.65 34.92 -1.63
CA ARG A 742 -11.72 33.92 -2.70
C ARG A 742 -11.46 32.51 -2.16
N ASN A 743 -10.50 32.37 -1.25
CA ASN A 743 -10.17 31.08 -0.64
C ASN A 743 -11.30 30.58 0.28
N VAL A 744 -11.89 31.45 1.12
CA VAL A 744 -13.06 31.08 1.94
C VAL A 744 -14.27 30.69 1.09
N LEU A 745 -14.60 31.46 0.05
CA LEU A 745 -15.71 31.13 -0.86
C LEU A 745 -15.41 29.91 -1.73
N LYS A 746 -14.13 29.56 -1.96
CA LYS A 746 -13.76 28.32 -2.64
C LYS A 746 -14.08 27.09 -1.79
N VAL A 747 -14.01 27.17 -0.45
CA VAL A 747 -14.49 26.09 0.43
C VAL A 747 -16.01 25.90 0.30
N VAL A 748 -16.78 26.98 0.16
CA VAL A 748 -18.24 26.89 -0.10
C VAL A 748 -18.50 26.23 -1.45
N ASP A 749 -17.88 26.72 -2.53
CA ASP A 749 -17.98 26.15 -3.88
C ASP A 749 -17.60 24.67 -3.89
N VAL A 750 -16.43 24.28 -3.37
CA VAL A 750 -16.00 22.87 -3.37
C VAL A 750 -16.93 22.01 -2.51
N THR A 751 -17.29 22.45 -1.30
CA THR A 751 -18.13 21.62 -0.41
C THR A 751 -19.54 21.42 -0.97
N MET A 752 -20.13 22.48 -1.53
CA MET A 752 -21.46 22.40 -2.15
C MET A 752 -21.39 21.65 -3.49
N SER A 753 -20.47 21.97 -4.39
CA SER A 753 -20.33 21.30 -5.68
C SER A 753 -20.01 19.80 -5.52
N THR A 754 -19.15 19.42 -4.57
CA THR A 754 -18.88 18.00 -4.27
C THR A 754 -20.14 17.29 -3.78
N SER A 755 -20.97 17.91 -2.92
CA SER A 755 -22.25 17.29 -2.50
C SER A 755 -23.35 17.31 -3.56
N MET A 756 -23.20 18.15 -4.60
CA MET A 756 -24.06 18.14 -5.78
C MET A 756 -23.66 17.05 -6.80
N SER A 757 -22.39 16.63 -6.79
CA SER A 757 -21.83 15.61 -7.70
C SER A 757 -21.65 14.23 -7.06
N SER A 758 -21.64 14.11 -5.73
CA SER A 758 -21.45 12.83 -5.04
C SER A 758 -22.71 11.94 -5.11
N HIS A 759 -22.63 10.85 -5.88
CA HIS A 759 -23.52 9.71 -5.68
C HIS A 759 -23.17 9.04 -4.33
N SER A 760 -24.11 9.11 -3.38
CA SER A 760 -24.20 8.33 -2.13
C SER A 760 -22.89 7.84 -1.49
N ASN A 761 -22.30 8.66 -0.61
CA ASN A 761 -21.64 8.08 0.56
C ASN A 761 -22.69 7.41 1.47
N GLY A 762 -22.28 6.34 2.15
CA GLY A 762 -23.19 5.40 2.82
C GLY A 762 -24.14 6.02 3.85
N ALA A 763 -25.27 5.34 4.05
CA ALA A 763 -26.37 5.70 4.93
C ALA A 763 -25.98 5.95 6.42
N SER A 764 -24.80 5.52 6.85
CA SER A 764 -24.32 5.54 8.23
C SER A 764 -24.01 6.92 8.81
N ASP A 765 -23.84 7.95 7.98
CA ASP A 765 -23.45 9.31 8.44
C ASP A 765 -24.63 10.29 8.64
N VAL A 766 -25.88 9.85 8.38
CA VAL A 766 -27.05 10.73 8.48
C VAL A 766 -27.45 10.95 9.94
N THR A 767 -27.02 12.08 10.51
CA THR A 767 -27.36 12.48 11.90
C THR A 767 -28.54 13.43 11.94
N ILE A 768 -29.67 13.00 12.54
CA ILE A 768 -30.85 13.84 12.76
C ILE A 768 -30.68 14.62 14.07
N SER A 769 -30.90 15.94 14.06
CA SER A 769 -30.78 16.77 15.25
C SER A 769 -31.77 16.35 16.37
N PRO A 770 -31.40 16.39 17.66
CA PRO A 770 -32.31 16.05 18.75
C PRO A 770 -33.61 16.86 18.74
N LYS A 771 -33.54 18.13 18.30
CA LYS A 771 -34.70 19.01 18.11
C LYS A 771 -35.66 18.44 17.06
N ASP A 772 -35.15 18.04 15.90
CA ASP A 772 -35.98 17.51 14.80
C ASP A 772 -36.64 16.18 15.19
N LYS A 773 -35.90 15.30 15.88
CA LYS A 773 -36.47 14.05 16.43
C LYS A 773 -37.65 14.36 17.35
N GLN A 774 -37.47 15.26 18.31
CA GLN A 774 -38.51 15.63 19.27
C GLN A 774 -39.74 16.25 18.59
N LEU A 775 -39.54 17.13 17.59
CA LEU A 775 -40.62 17.79 16.85
C LEU A 775 -41.41 16.80 15.97
N ALA A 776 -40.72 15.87 15.30
CA ALA A 776 -41.35 14.85 14.48
C ALA A 776 -42.07 13.78 15.33
N GLN A 777 -41.43 13.27 16.38
CA GLN A 777 -42.06 12.35 17.35
C GLN A 777 -43.27 13.01 18.05
N GLY A 778 -43.16 14.29 18.41
CA GLY A 778 -44.23 15.08 19.01
C GLY A 778 -45.43 15.25 18.08
N SER A 779 -45.21 15.60 16.81
CA SER A 779 -46.27 15.77 15.82
C SER A 779 -46.85 14.43 15.32
N TRP A 780 -46.04 13.36 15.23
CA TRP A 780 -46.48 12.00 14.88
C TRP A 780 -47.60 11.49 15.81
N LYS A 781 -47.51 11.78 17.11
CA LYS A 781 -48.52 11.39 18.12
C LYS A 781 -49.95 11.86 17.80
N PHE A 782 -50.10 12.93 17.02
CA PHE A 782 -51.39 13.46 16.61
C PHE A 782 -51.92 12.76 15.33
N ILE A 783 -51.06 12.49 14.35
CA ILE A 783 -51.45 11.94 13.05
C ILE A 783 -51.56 10.42 13.00
N GLN A 784 -50.91 9.70 13.91
CA GLN A 784 -50.97 8.23 14.00
C GLN A 784 -52.39 7.66 14.18
N LYS A 785 -53.38 8.50 14.52
CA LYS A 785 -54.78 8.12 14.72
C LYS A 785 -55.56 7.93 13.42
N ASP A 786 -55.10 8.45 12.28
CA ASP A 786 -55.76 8.30 10.97
C ASP A 786 -54.77 8.11 9.81
N LEU A 787 -53.91 7.10 9.95
CA LEU A 787 -52.92 6.76 8.91
C LEU A 787 -53.56 6.41 7.55
N VAL A 788 -54.79 5.88 7.54
CA VAL A 788 -55.45 5.43 6.32
C VAL A 788 -55.93 6.61 5.47
N ASN A 789 -56.62 7.59 6.05
CA ASN A 789 -57.09 8.73 5.27
C ASN A 789 -55.95 9.72 4.96
N LEU A 790 -54.93 9.82 5.81
CA LEU A 790 -53.72 10.60 5.54
C LEU A 790 -52.88 9.96 4.41
N GLY A 791 -52.68 8.65 4.45
CA GLY A 791 -52.03 7.89 3.37
C GLY A 791 -52.79 8.04 2.04
N ALA A 792 -54.12 7.92 2.07
CA ALA A 792 -54.95 8.15 0.88
C ALA A 792 -54.86 9.59 0.37
N SER A 793 -54.86 10.60 1.26
CA SER A 793 -54.72 12.01 0.87
C SER A 793 -53.34 12.34 0.29
N MET A 794 -52.29 11.68 0.78
CA MET A 794 -50.93 11.79 0.22
C MET A 794 -50.90 11.22 -1.19
N PHE A 795 -51.34 9.98 -1.40
CA PHE A 795 -51.27 9.33 -2.71
C PHE A 795 -52.18 10.00 -3.76
N VAL A 796 -53.39 10.45 -3.40
CA VAL A 796 -54.22 11.23 -4.33
C VAL A 796 -53.47 12.50 -4.78
N ARG A 797 -52.87 13.26 -3.85
CA ARG A 797 -52.09 14.46 -4.18
C ARG A 797 -50.87 14.16 -5.06
N LEU A 798 -50.15 13.08 -4.76
CA LEU A 798 -48.98 12.62 -5.53
C LEU A 798 -49.36 12.34 -6.98
N LEU A 799 -50.40 11.55 -7.20
CA LEU A 799 -50.85 11.09 -8.53
C LEU A 799 -51.59 12.19 -9.32
N GLU A 800 -52.19 13.18 -8.66
CA GLU A 800 -52.73 14.40 -9.31
C GLU A 800 -51.63 15.31 -9.85
N LYS A 801 -50.58 15.54 -9.05
CA LYS A 801 -49.52 16.51 -9.39
C LYS A 801 -48.41 15.92 -10.25
N ASN A 802 -48.30 14.59 -10.33
CA ASN A 802 -47.23 13.92 -11.05
C ASN A 802 -47.79 12.84 -12.00
N PRO A 803 -48.30 13.22 -13.20
CA PRO A 803 -48.88 12.27 -14.16
C PRO A 803 -47.92 11.17 -14.64
N GLY A 804 -46.60 11.42 -14.58
CA GLY A 804 -45.57 10.39 -14.85
C GLY A 804 -45.56 9.29 -13.79
N ILE A 805 -45.51 9.68 -12.50
CA ILE A 805 -45.57 8.77 -11.35
C ILE A 805 -46.91 8.00 -11.34
N ARG A 806 -48.01 8.60 -11.82
CA ARG A 806 -49.33 7.95 -11.88
C ARG A 806 -49.34 6.61 -12.62
N LYS A 807 -48.42 6.38 -13.57
CA LYS A 807 -48.34 5.15 -14.35
C LYS A 807 -47.65 3.98 -13.63
N THR A 808 -46.84 4.23 -12.59
CA THR A 808 -46.10 3.17 -11.87
C THR A 808 -47.00 2.35 -10.94
N PHE A 809 -48.14 2.91 -10.51
CA PHE A 809 -49.09 2.24 -9.61
C PHE A 809 -50.22 1.54 -10.38
N SER A 810 -50.62 0.34 -9.95
CA SER A 810 -51.78 -0.39 -10.49
C SER A 810 -53.08 0.43 -10.38
N PHE A 811 -53.37 0.97 -9.19
CA PHE A 811 -54.51 1.84 -8.94
C PHE A 811 -54.40 3.20 -9.67
N GLY A 812 -53.19 3.67 -9.98
CA GLY A 812 -52.97 4.89 -10.77
C GLY A 812 -53.33 4.71 -12.25
N ARG A 813 -53.05 3.52 -12.81
CA ARG A 813 -53.41 3.13 -14.19
C ARG A 813 -54.92 3.06 -14.44
N LEU A 814 -55.75 2.87 -13.41
CA LEU A 814 -57.21 2.94 -13.51
C LEU A 814 -57.75 4.34 -13.84
N ASN A 815 -56.90 5.36 -13.79
CA ASN A 815 -57.19 6.76 -14.09
C ASN A 815 -58.45 7.36 -13.41
N LEU A 816 -58.79 6.88 -12.21
CA LEU A 816 -59.98 7.32 -11.47
C LEU A 816 -59.92 8.82 -11.10
N PRO A 817 -61.08 9.51 -11.03
CA PRO A 817 -61.17 10.87 -10.49
C PRO A 817 -60.84 10.87 -8.98
N PRO A 818 -60.38 12.00 -8.40
CA PRO A 818 -59.79 12.06 -7.06
C PRO A 818 -60.64 11.42 -5.95
N ASP A 819 -61.95 11.67 -5.93
CA ASP A 819 -62.83 11.14 -4.88
C ASP A 819 -62.99 9.61 -4.93
N LYS A 820 -63.09 9.04 -6.15
CA LYS A 820 -63.12 7.58 -6.35
C LYS A 820 -61.74 6.95 -6.09
N LEU A 821 -60.66 7.65 -6.48
CA LEU A 821 -59.29 7.23 -6.25
C LEU A 821 -58.96 7.20 -4.73
N ARG A 822 -59.48 8.16 -3.94
CA ARG A 822 -59.34 8.21 -2.47
C ARG A 822 -60.05 7.06 -1.74
N GLN A 823 -61.09 6.50 -2.36
CA GLN A 823 -61.87 5.37 -1.86
C GLN A 823 -61.34 4.01 -2.34
N ASN A 824 -60.45 3.97 -3.33
CA ASN A 824 -59.89 2.71 -3.86
C ASN A 824 -59.18 1.91 -2.75
N PRO A 825 -59.50 0.61 -2.56
CA PRO A 825 -58.99 -0.19 -1.45
C PRO A 825 -57.47 -0.39 -1.53
N ASP A 826 -56.91 -0.61 -2.73
CA ASP A 826 -55.48 -0.85 -2.93
C ASP A 826 -54.65 0.39 -2.58
N LEU A 827 -55.10 1.57 -3.02
CA LEU A 827 -54.48 2.85 -2.66
C LEU A 827 -54.55 3.10 -1.15
N ARG A 828 -55.68 2.79 -0.50
CA ARG A 828 -55.84 2.95 0.95
C ARG A 828 -54.94 1.97 1.74
N ALA A 829 -54.82 0.73 1.28
CA ALA A 829 -53.93 -0.27 1.88
C ALA A 829 -52.45 0.10 1.70
N HIS A 830 -52.05 0.47 0.48
CA HIS A 830 -50.69 0.90 0.16
C HIS A 830 -50.31 2.19 0.92
N GLY A 831 -51.21 3.19 0.94
CA GLY A 831 -51.05 4.42 1.70
C GLY A 831 -50.91 4.20 3.21
N LYS A 832 -51.68 3.26 3.79
CA LYS A 832 -51.50 2.83 5.19
C LYS A 832 -50.12 2.20 5.41
N GLY A 833 -49.66 1.35 4.49
CA GLY A 833 -48.34 0.71 4.56
C GLY A 833 -47.19 1.71 4.62
N VAL A 834 -47.15 2.67 3.67
CA VAL A 834 -46.11 3.72 3.63
C VAL A 834 -46.15 4.60 4.88
N MET A 835 -47.34 4.93 5.37
CA MET A 835 -47.48 5.68 6.63
C MET A 835 -46.95 4.90 7.84
N LEU A 836 -47.13 3.58 7.91
CA LEU A 836 -46.52 2.75 8.96
C LEU A 836 -44.99 2.76 8.86
N THR A 837 -44.41 2.72 7.65
CA THR A 837 -42.96 2.84 7.43
C THR A 837 -42.40 4.16 7.97
N PHE A 838 -43.09 5.29 7.74
CA PHE A 838 -42.71 6.57 8.35
C PHE A 838 -42.85 6.56 9.89
N GLY A 839 -43.83 5.84 10.43
CA GLY A 839 -43.95 5.63 11.88
C GLY A 839 -42.78 4.85 12.48
N THR A 840 -42.31 3.79 11.80
CA THR A 840 -41.11 3.04 12.20
C THR A 840 -39.87 3.95 12.21
N LEU A 841 -39.68 4.74 11.15
CA LEU A 841 -38.55 5.68 11.03
C LEU A 841 -38.52 6.72 12.15
N VAL A 842 -39.67 7.29 12.52
CA VAL A 842 -39.77 8.29 13.60
C VAL A 842 -39.58 7.65 14.98
N SER A 843 -40.02 6.39 15.14
CA SER A 843 -39.89 5.64 16.39
C SER A 843 -38.46 5.16 16.65
N GLY A 844 -37.68 4.90 15.60
CA GLY A 844 -36.26 4.54 15.68
C GLY A 844 -35.30 5.65 15.22
N ALA A 845 -35.74 6.92 15.21
CA ALA A 845 -34.89 8.06 14.88
C ALA A 845 -33.69 8.21 15.85
N ASP A 846 -33.73 7.52 16.99
CA ASP A 846 -32.65 7.45 17.98
C ASP A 846 -31.58 6.38 17.69
N ASP A 847 -31.87 5.43 16.80
CA ASP A 847 -30.95 4.35 16.40
C ASP A 847 -31.17 3.98 14.92
N LEU A 848 -30.73 4.89 14.04
CA LEU A 848 -30.90 4.71 12.59
C LEU A 848 -30.15 3.49 12.04
N GLY A 849 -29.07 3.05 12.70
CA GLY A 849 -28.31 1.86 12.30
C GLY A 849 -29.16 0.58 12.23
N LYS A 850 -30.23 0.49 13.04
CA LYS A 850 -31.19 -0.63 12.99
C LYS A 850 -32.24 -0.51 11.88
N ILE A 851 -32.47 0.68 11.35
CA ILE A 851 -33.50 0.95 10.34
C ILE A 851 -32.92 1.03 8.93
N ILE A 852 -31.67 1.49 8.80
CA ILE A 852 -30.96 1.63 7.52
C ILE A 852 -31.03 0.36 6.65
N PRO A 853 -30.69 -0.86 7.13
CA PRO A 853 -30.73 -2.07 6.31
C PRO A 853 -32.15 -2.42 5.79
N MET A 854 -33.18 -2.11 6.58
CA MET A 854 -34.58 -2.29 6.16
C MET A 854 -34.98 -1.29 5.07
N MET A 855 -34.46 -0.07 5.09
CA MET A 855 -34.72 0.94 4.06
C MET A 855 -33.92 0.66 2.78
N GLU A 856 -32.70 0.13 2.91
CA GLU A 856 -31.87 -0.30 1.77
C GLU A 856 -32.54 -1.44 0.99
N ASP A 857 -33.01 -2.50 1.67
CA ASP A 857 -33.85 -3.56 1.07
C ASP A 857 -35.14 -2.99 0.43
N LEU A 858 -35.81 -2.07 1.13
CA LEU A 858 -37.02 -1.45 0.61
C LEU A 858 -36.74 -0.65 -0.68
N GLY A 859 -35.61 0.06 -0.74
CA GLY A 859 -35.16 0.80 -1.93
C GLY A 859 -34.81 -0.13 -3.08
N ALA A 860 -34.05 -1.20 -2.84
CA ALA A 860 -33.72 -2.22 -3.85
C ALA A 860 -34.99 -2.83 -4.46
N ARG A 861 -36.00 -3.17 -3.63
CA ARG A 861 -37.31 -3.63 -4.13
C ARG A 861 -38.06 -2.54 -4.90
N HIS A 862 -38.02 -1.28 -4.48
CA HIS A 862 -38.65 -0.18 -5.22
C HIS A 862 -37.96 0.15 -6.56
N LYS A 863 -36.65 -0.11 -6.72
CA LYS A 863 -35.95 -0.08 -8.03
C LYS A 863 -36.65 -1.01 -9.02
N THR A 864 -36.97 -2.25 -8.61
CA THR A 864 -37.69 -3.23 -9.47
C THR A 864 -39.10 -2.79 -9.87
N TYR A 865 -39.73 -1.91 -9.10
CA TYR A 865 -41.06 -1.35 -9.41
C TYR A 865 -41.00 -0.11 -10.33
N GLY A 866 -39.81 0.25 -10.81
CA GLY A 866 -39.58 1.41 -11.68
C GLY A 866 -39.63 2.76 -10.96
N ALA A 867 -39.51 2.78 -9.63
CA ALA A 867 -39.33 4.02 -8.89
C ALA A 867 -37.86 4.50 -9.00
N LYS A 868 -37.66 5.82 -9.04
CA LYS A 868 -36.35 6.47 -9.23
C LYS A 868 -36.07 7.46 -8.09
N PRO A 869 -34.80 7.79 -7.78
CA PRO A 869 -34.45 8.82 -6.80
C PRO A 869 -35.17 10.16 -7.07
N ALA A 870 -35.32 10.54 -8.34
CA ALA A 870 -36.05 11.74 -8.77
C ALA A 870 -37.54 11.80 -8.34
N HIS A 871 -38.15 10.70 -7.86
CA HIS A 871 -39.53 10.69 -7.37
C HIS A 871 -39.66 11.14 -5.91
N PHE A 872 -38.59 11.11 -5.09
CA PHE A 872 -38.67 11.43 -3.67
C PHE A 872 -39.16 12.86 -3.36
N PRO A 873 -38.70 13.94 -4.05
CA PRO A 873 -39.21 15.29 -3.80
C PRO A 873 -40.74 15.41 -3.95
N ALA A 874 -41.32 14.70 -4.92
CA ALA A 874 -42.77 14.67 -5.13
C ALA A 874 -43.51 13.93 -4.00
N ILE A 875 -42.90 12.87 -3.43
CA ILE A 875 -43.42 12.13 -2.28
C ILE A 875 -43.38 12.99 -1.01
N VAL A 876 -42.27 13.70 -0.76
CA VAL A 876 -42.14 14.64 0.38
C VAL A 876 -43.18 15.75 0.29
N GLU A 877 -43.38 16.39 -0.88
CA GLU A 877 -44.41 17.43 -1.03
C GLU A 877 -45.84 16.90 -0.88
N ALA A 878 -46.11 15.67 -1.34
CA ALA A 878 -47.40 15.01 -1.12
C ALA A 878 -47.63 14.70 0.37
N PHE A 879 -46.60 14.32 1.11
CA PHE A 879 -46.66 14.09 2.55
C PHE A 879 -46.81 15.39 3.35
N MET A 880 -46.08 16.45 3.00
CA MET A 880 -46.25 17.77 3.60
C MET A 880 -47.68 18.31 3.40
N TYR A 881 -48.29 18.03 2.26
CA TYR A 881 -49.71 18.33 2.02
C TYR A 881 -50.65 17.53 2.93
N SER A 882 -50.41 16.23 3.17
CA SER A 882 -51.25 15.45 4.09
C SER A 882 -51.01 15.84 5.57
N LEU A 883 -49.78 16.13 5.98
CA LEU A 883 -49.48 16.72 7.29
C LEU A 883 -50.26 18.02 7.53
N LYS A 884 -50.23 18.95 6.57
CA LYS A 884 -50.98 20.23 6.64
C LYS A 884 -52.50 20.04 6.74
N LYS A 885 -53.03 18.89 6.34
CA LYS A 885 -54.44 18.51 6.47
C LYS A 885 -54.75 17.76 7.77
N GLY A 886 -53.79 17.01 8.32
CA GLY A 886 -53.93 16.23 9.55
C GLY A 886 -53.57 16.97 10.85
N LEU A 887 -52.77 18.05 10.75
CA LEU A 887 -52.30 18.83 11.89
C LEU A 887 -52.94 20.22 11.91
N SER A 888 -53.21 20.74 13.12
CA SER A 888 -53.65 22.12 13.29
C SER A 888 -52.51 23.11 12.99
N PRO A 889 -52.80 24.37 12.59
CA PRO A 889 -51.78 25.39 12.35
C PRO A 889 -50.88 25.69 13.56
N LYS A 890 -51.33 25.38 14.79
CA LYS A 890 -50.53 25.52 16.02
C LYS A 890 -49.46 24.43 16.17
N ILE A 891 -49.63 23.29 15.50
CA ILE A 891 -48.70 22.14 15.54
C ILE A 891 -47.89 22.05 14.24
N PHE A 892 -48.46 22.44 13.10
CA PHE A 892 -47.77 22.47 11.81
C PHE A 892 -46.96 23.77 11.62
N THR A 893 -46.00 24.00 12.51
CA THR A 893 -45.08 25.17 12.48
C THR A 893 -44.02 25.01 11.37
N PRO A 894 -43.26 26.07 11.03
CA PRO A 894 -42.10 25.96 10.15
C PRO A 894 -41.07 24.94 10.66
N ASP A 895 -40.71 24.99 11.95
CA ASP A 895 -39.80 24.04 12.59
C ASP A 895 -40.26 22.57 12.46
N VAL A 896 -41.58 22.30 12.58
CA VAL A 896 -42.12 20.95 12.39
C VAL A 896 -42.07 20.52 10.92
N GLN A 897 -42.26 21.44 9.97
CA GLN A 897 -42.10 21.15 8.55
C GLN A 897 -40.64 20.84 8.20
N GLU A 898 -39.69 21.58 8.76
CA GLU A 898 -38.25 21.37 8.60
C GLU A 898 -37.82 20.03 9.21
N ALA A 899 -38.21 19.76 10.46
CA ALA A 899 -37.96 18.48 11.12
C ALA A 899 -38.46 17.28 10.31
N TRP A 900 -39.66 17.34 9.73
CA TRP A 900 -40.17 16.28 8.87
C TRP A 900 -39.45 16.16 7.52
N ARG A 901 -38.91 17.25 6.96
CA ARG A 901 -38.04 17.18 5.77
C ARG A 901 -36.71 16.52 6.11
N ASN A 902 -36.15 16.81 7.28
CA ASN A 902 -34.89 16.22 7.78
C ASN A 902 -35.05 14.73 8.11
N ILE A 903 -36.22 14.29 8.59
CA ILE A 903 -36.51 12.85 8.75
C ILE A 903 -36.71 12.16 7.40
N LEU A 904 -37.42 12.78 6.45
CA LEU A 904 -37.67 12.16 5.15
C LEU A 904 -36.47 12.20 4.19
N SER A 905 -35.49 13.08 4.43
CA SER A 905 -34.22 13.04 3.70
C SER A 905 -33.46 11.75 3.97
N VAL A 906 -33.56 11.17 5.18
CA VAL A 906 -33.06 9.81 5.48
C VAL A 906 -33.63 8.81 4.49
N VAL A 907 -34.96 8.78 4.28
CA VAL A 907 -35.61 7.87 3.31
C VAL A 907 -35.09 8.12 1.90
N ALA A 908 -35.00 9.39 1.49
CA ALA A 908 -34.54 9.75 0.15
C ALA A 908 -33.05 9.40 -0.10
N VAL A 909 -32.21 9.42 0.94
CA VAL A 909 -30.79 9.04 0.87
C VAL A 909 -30.62 7.53 0.91
N THR A 910 -31.26 6.82 1.85
CA THR A 910 -31.05 5.37 2.08
C THR A 910 -31.78 4.48 1.09
N MET A 911 -32.98 4.86 0.65
CA MET A 911 -33.61 4.20 -0.50
C MET A 911 -33.04 4.74 -1.82
N GLY A 912 -32.63 6.02 -1.87
CA GLY A 912 -32.07 6.62 -3.07
C GLY A 912 -30.76 5.98 -3.50
N SER A 913 -29.85 5.68 -2.58
CA SER A 913 -28.58 4.99 -2.88
C SER A 913 -28.79 3.63 -3.55
N THR A 914 -29.66 2.78 -2.99
CA THR A 914 -29.97 1.46 -3.55
C THR A 914 -30.86 1.49 -4.80
N MET A 915 -31.49 2.63 -5.09
CA MET A 915 -32.25 2.88 -6.32
C MET A 915 -31.42 3.59 -7.41
N SER A 916 -30.23 4.10 -7.07
CA SER A 916 -29.33 4.86 -7.95
C SER A 916 -28.04 4.10 -8.31
N SER A 917 -27.85 2.89 -7.79
CA SER A 917 -26.76 2.00 -8.20
C SER A 917 -27.04 1.45 -9.61
N ASP A 918 -26.74 2.27 -10.63
CA ASP A 918 -26.46 1.91 -12.04
C ASP A 918 -26.12 3.21 -12.82
N GLU A 919 -24.90 3.75 -12.65
CA GLU A 919 -24.28 4.71 -13.60
C GLU A 919 -22.75 4.75 -13.44
N SER A 920 -22.11 3.58 -13.34
CA SER A 920 -20.66 3.44 -13.47
C SER A 920 -20.30 2.03 -13.94
N GLY A 921 -19.77 1.91 -15.16
CA GLY A 921 -19.34 0.64 -15.74
C GLY A 921 -18.17 0.01 -14.98
N VAL A 922 -18.50 -0.85 -14.02
CA VAL A 922 -17.66 -1.94 -13.53
C VAL A 922 -18.48 -3.20 -13.71
N SER A 923 -17.97 -4.17 -14.46
CA SER A 923 -18.63 -5.46 -14.67
C SER A 923 -18.91 -6.15 -13.34
N GLU A 924 -20.19 -6.40 -13.03
CA GLU A 924 -20.63 -7.19 -11.88
C GLU A 924 -20.24 -8.68 -12.04
N GLU A 925 -18.97 -9.04 -11.81
CA GLU A 925 -18.59 -10.45 -11.68
C GLU A 925 -17.49 -10.75 -10.66
N GLU A 926 -17.21 -9.85 -9.70
CA GLU A 926 -16.25 -10.14 -8.61
C GLU A 926 -16.62 -9.59 -7.22
N SER A 927 -17.90 -9.70 -6.85
CA SER A 927 -18.30 -9.79 -5.43
C SER A 927 -19.66 -10.50 -5.29
N THR A 928 -19.63 -11.83 -5.20
CA THR A 928 -20.86 -12.61 -5.02
C THR A 928 -20.76 -13.65 -3.89
N ALA A 929 -19.88 -13.41 -2.92
CA ALA A 929 -19.92 -14.06 -1.62
C ALA A 929 -20.76 -13.19 -0.66
N SER A 930 -22.04 -13.54 -0.48
CA SER A 930 -22.78 -13.12 0.70
C SER A 930 -21.97 -13.50 1.95
N PRO A 931 -21.86 -12.65 2.98
CA PRO A 931 -21.18 -13.03 4.21
C PRO A 931 -21.81 -14.31 4.78
N ILE A 932 -21.03 -15.39 4.92
CA ILE A 932 -21.56 -16.67 5.43
C ILE A 932 -22.20 -16.40 6.79
N SER A 933 -23.53 -16.48 6.86
CA SER A 933 -24.24 -16.15 8.08
C SER A 933 -24.01 -17.23 9.15
N PRO A 934 -24.09 -16.90 10.45
CA PRO A 934 -24.07 -17.93 11.50
C PRO A 934 -25.19 -18.98 11.33
N LYS A 935 -26.32 -18.61 10.72
CA LYS A 935 -27.42 -19.52 10.37
C LYS A 935 -26.99 -20.50 9.27
N ASP A 936 -26.26 -20.03 8.25
CA ASP A 936 -25.80 -20.84 7.13
C ASP A 936 -24.84 -21.95 7.61
N LYS A 937 -23.87 -21.57 8.46
CA LYS A 937 -22.95 -22.53 9.11
C LYS A 937 -23.71 -23.61 9.86
N GLN A 938 -24.67 -23.20 10.69
CA GLN A 938 -25.48 -24.11 11.51
C GLN A 938 -26.34 -25.05 10.66
N LEU A 939 -26.95 -24.57 9.56
CA LEU A 939 -27.73 -25.38 8.63
C LEU A 939 -26.87 -26.43 7.92
N VAL A 940 -25.68 -26.05 7.44
CA VAL A 940 -24.74 -26.96 6.78
C VAL A 940 -24.17 -27.99 7.77
N GLN A 941 -23.70 -27.57 8.95
CA GLN A 941 -23.22 -28.50 9.99
C GLN A 941 -24.31 -29.48 10.47
N ASN A 942 -25.56 -29.03 10.61
CA ASN A 942 -26.65 -29.91 11.05
C ASN A 942 -27.11 -30.89 9.97
N SER A 943 -27.19 -30.46 8.72
CA SER A 943 -27.52 -31.37 7.60
C SER A 943 -26.40 -32.38 7.34
N TRP A 944 -25.13 -31.99 7.47
CA TRP A 944 -23.99 -32.89 7.30
C TRP A 944 -23.98 -34.09 8.26
N LYS A 945 -24.55 -33.95 9.48
CA LYS A 945 -24.70 -35.06 10.45
C LYS A 945 -25.50 -36.25 9.92
N PHE A 946 -26.32 -36.05 8.89
CA PHE A 946 -27.04 -37.10 8.19
C PHE A 946 -26.23 -37.65 7.02
N VAL A 947 -25.61 -36.77 6.21
CA VAL A 947 -24.77 -37.12 5.05
C VAL A 947 -23.59 -38.02 5.43
N GLN A 948 -22.94 -37.73 6.57
CA GLN A 948 -21.76 -38.48 7.04
C GLN A 948 -22.02 -39.97 7.34
N LYS A 949 -23.29 -40.40 7.38
CA LYS A 949 -23.66 -41.80 7.62
C LYS A 949 -23.54 -42.70 6.38
N ASP A 950 -23.50 -42.11 5.18
CA ASP A 950 -23.47 -42.86 3.91
C ASP A 950 -22.55 -42.22 2.85
N LEU A 951 -21.36 -41.79 3.29
CA LEU A 951 -20.36 -41.09 2.46
C LEU A 951 -20.00 -41.84 1.17
N VAL A 952 -19.95 -43.19 1.22
CA VAL A 952 -19.52 -44.02 0.08
C VAL A 952 -20.57 -44.05 -1.03
N ASN A 953 -21.84 -44.25 -0.69
CA ASN A 953 -22.93 -44.27 -1.66
C ASN A 953 -23.24 -42.87 -2.18
N LEU A 954 -23.27 -41.86 -1.30
CA LEU A 954 -23.52 -40.46 -1.69
C LEU A 954 -22.38 -39.89 -2.54
N GLY A 955 -21.11 -40.22 -2.22
CA GLY A 955 -19.98 -39.93 -3.09
C GLY A 955 -20.10 -40.61 -4.46
N ALA A 956 -20.55 -41.87 -4.50
CA ALA A 956 -20.78 -42.56 -5.77
C ALA A 956 -21.93 -41.95 -6.59
N VAL A 957 -23.04 -41.56 -5.96
CA VAL A 957 -24.16 -40.85 -6.59
C VAL A 957 -23.72 -39.51 -7.18
N MET A 958 -22.88 -38.76 -6.45
CA MET A 958 -22.30 -37.50 -6.93
C MET A 958 -21.46 -37.72 -8.19
N PHE A 959 -20.51 -38.66 -8.19
CA PHE A 959 -19.64 -38.87 -9.34
C PHE A 959 -20.37 -39.45 -10.56
N VAL A 960 -21.35 -40.34 -10.37
CA VAL A 960 -22.21 -40.79 -11.48
C VAL A 960 -22.95 -39.61 -12.10
N ARG A 961 -23.59 -38.76 -11.28
CA ARG A 961 -24.29 -37.56 -11.76
C ARG A 961 -23.37 -36.60 -12.52
N LEU A 962 -22.17 -36.35 -12.00
CA LEU A 962 -21.17 -35.49 -12.62
C LEU A 962 -20.80 -35.98 -14.02
N LEU A 963 -20.48 -37.27 -14.16
CA LEU A 963 -20.04 -37.90 -15.42
C LEU A 963 -21.16 -38.05 -16.45
N GLU A 964 -22.41 -38.25 -16.01
CA GLU A 964 -23.60 -38.25 -16.86
C GLU A 964 -23.90 -36.88 -17.47
N LYS A 965 -23.82 -35.82 -16.66
CA LYS A 965 -24.23 -34.47 -17.06
C LYS A 965 -23.13 -33.68 -17.74
N ASN A 966 -21.87 -34.03 -17.53
CA ASN A 966 -20.72 -33.27 -18.03
C ASN A 966 -19.72 -34.22 -18.71
N PRO A 967 -19.99 -34.72 -19.93
CA PRO A 967 -19.10 -35.66 -20.62
C PRO A 967 -17.66 -35.16 -20.79
N SER A 968 -17.47 -33.83 -20.85
CA SER A 968 -16.16 -33.17 -20.89
C SER A 968 -15.24 -33.56 -19.72
N VAL A 969 -15.77 -33.84 -18.53
CA VAL A 969 -14.94 -34.18 -17.35
C VAL A 969 -14.58 -35.68 -17.25
N GLN A 970 -15.14 -36.54 -18.11
CA GLN A 970 -14.89 -38.00 -18.08
C GLN A 970 -13.41 -38.34 -18.26
N ASN A 971 -12.68 -37.56 -19.05
CA ASN A 971 -11.26 -37.76 -19.33
C ASN A 971 -10.33 -37.49 -18.13
N LEU A 972 -10.81 -36.83 -17.08
CA LEU A 972 -10.05 -36.54 -15.85
C LEU A 972 -9.96 -37.76 -14.91
N PHE A 973 -10.86 -38.74 -15.05
CA PHE A 973 -10.97 -39.87 -14.15
C PHE A 973 -10.69 -41.19 -14.86
N SER A 974 -9.91 -42.08 -14.24
CA SER A 974 -9.61 -43.42 -14.77
C SER A 974 -10.90 -44.23 -14.99
N PHE A 975 -11.82 -44.19 -14.03
CA PHE A 975 -13.15 -44.82 -14.12
C PHE A 975 -14.10 -44.13 -15.11
N GLY A 976 -13.91 -42.83 -15.39
CA GLY A 976 -14.70 -42.10 -16.39
C GLY A 976 -14.42 -42.57 -17.82
N LYS A 977 -13.14 -42.88 -18.11
CA LYS A 977 -12.69 -43.42 -19.41
C LYS A 977 -13.25 -44.81 -19.75
N LEU A 978 -13.83 -45.52 -18.77
CA LEU A 978 -14.45 -46.82 -18.99
C LEU A 978 -15.84 -46.75 -19.65
N ASN A 979 -16.45 -45.55 -19.71
CA ASN A 979 -17.77 -45.29 -20.32
C ASN A 979 -18.86 -46.32 -19.90
N LEU A 980 -18.88 -46.69 -18.62
CA LEU A 980 -19.80 -47.69 -18.09
C LEU A 980 -21.21 -47.10 -17.89
N PRO A 981 -22.28 -47.91 -18.08
CA PRO A 981 -23.63 -47.50 -17.72
C PRO A 981 -23.74 -47.09 -16.24
N PRO A 982 -24.57 -46.10 -15.88
CA PRO A 982 -24.65 -45.52 -14.52
C PRO A 982 -24.74 -46.54 -13.39
N GLU A 983 -25.55 -47.59 -13.54
CA GLU A 983 -25.73 -48.64 -12.53
C GLU A 983 -24.46 -49.46 -12.27
N LYS A 984 -23.65 -49.69 -13.32
CA LYS A 984 -22.34 -50.37 -13.19
C LYS A 984 -21.27 -49.41 -12.69
N LEU A 985 -21.32 -48.16 -13.13
CA LEU A 985 -20.39 -47.10 -12.73
C LEU A 985 -20.52 -46.77 -11.22
N LYS A 986 -21.75 -46.75 -10.67
CA LYS A 986 -22.03 -46.58 -9.23
C LYS A 986 -21.44 -47.70 -8.34
N GLN A 987 -21.21 -48.87 -8.93
CA GLN A 987 -20.62 -50.04 -8.27
C GLN A 987 -19.11 -50.15 -8.48
N ASN A 988 -18.50 -49.33 -9.34
CA ASN A 988 -17.06 -49.36 -9.61
C ASN A 988 -16.25 -49.05 -8.32
N PRO A 989 -15.27 -49.88 -7.94
CA PRO A 989 -14.56 -49.73 -6.67
C PRO A 989 -13.73 -48.43 -6.60
N ASP A 990 -13.10 -48.03 -7.70
CA ASP A 990 -12.25 -46.82 -7.76
C ASP A 990 -13.10 -45.55 -7.62
N LEU A 991 -14.24 -45.49 -8.31
CA LEU A 991 -15.21 -44.39 -8.17
C LEU A 991 -15.75 -44.30 -6.74
N ARG A 992 -16.06 -45.45 -6.11
CA ARG A 992 -16.55 -45.48 -4.72
C ARG A 992 -15.49 -45.06 -3.72
N ALA A 993 -14.23 -45.47 -3.90
CA ALA A 993 -13.10 -45.05 -3.08
C ALA A 993 -12.80 -43.54 -3.24
N HIS A 994 -12.78 -43.05 -4.48
CA HIS A 994 -12.58 -41.64 -4.79
C HIS A 994 -13.72 -40.76 -4.25
N GLY A 995 -14.98 -41.15 -4.50
CA GLY A 995 -16.16 -40.48 -3.98
C GLY A 995 -16.21 -40.41 -2.45
N LYS A 996 -15.78 -41.49 -1.76
CA LYS A 996 -15.61 -41.48 -0.30
C LYS A 996 -14.61 -40.41 0.15
N GLY A 997 -13.41 -40.38 -0.43
CA GLY A 997 -12.35 -39.43 -0.06
C GLY A 997 -12.73 -37.96 -0.29
N VAL A 998 -13.45 -37.67 -1.39
CA VAL A 998 -13.99 -36.33 -1.64
C VAL A 998 -15.02 -35.93 -0.58
N MET A 999 -15.94 -36.83 -0.23
CA MET A 999 -16.94 -36.57 0.81
C MET A 999 -16.31 -36.42 2.21
N GLU A 1000 -15.26 -37.17 2.54
CA GLU A 1000 -14.47 -36.99 3.78
C GLU A 1000 -13.76 -35.63 3.84
N THR A 1001 -13.25 -35.15 2.68
CA THR A 1001 -12.64 -33.81 2.56
C THR A 1001 -13.66 -32.70 2.77
N ILE A 1002 -14.85 -32.82 2.16
CA ILE A 1002 -15.98 -31.90 2.39
C ILE A 1002 -16.39 -31.90 3.88
N GLY A 1003 -16.41 -33.07 4.53
CA GLY A 1003 -16.72 -33.16 5.96
C GLY A 1003 -15.70 -32.45 6.86
N THR A 1004 -14.42 -32.45 6.46
CA THR A 1004 -13.36 -31.68 7.13
C THR A 1004 -13.58 -30.18 6.96
N ALA A 1005 -14.01 -29.73 5.76
CA ALA A 1005 -14.37 -28.34 5.53
C ALA A 1005 -15.61 -27.89 6.33
N VAL A 1006 -16.65 -28.73 6.42
CA VAL A 1006 -17.86 -28.46 7.24
C VAL A 1006 -17.52 -28.36 8.73
N ALA A 1007 -16.63 -29.21 9.24
CA ALA A 1007 -16.16 -29.14 10.62
C ALA A 1007 -15.32 -27.88 10.90
N GLY A 1008 -14.64 -27.33 9.88
CA GLY A 1008 -13.80 -26.14 9.98
C GLY A 1008 -14.52 -24.80 9.78
N LEU A 1009 -15.83 -24.77 9.55
CA LEU A 1009 -16.57 -23.53 9.22
C LEU A 1009 -16.49 -22.42 10.28
N ASP A 1010 -16.19 -22.77 11.53
CA ASP A 1010 -16.04 -21.81 12.64
C ASP A 1010 -14.61 -21.24 12.76
N ASP A 1011 -13.62 -21.83 12.08
CA ASP A 1011 -12.22 -21.39 12.03
C ASP A 1011 -11.74 -21.31 10.57
N LEU A 1012 -12.11 -20.22 9.89
CA LEU A 1012 -11.77 -20.01 8.49
C LEU A 1012 -10.24 -19.90 8.26
N GLY A 1013 -9.49 -19.44 9.27
CA GLY A 1013 -8.03 -19.35 9.19
C GLY A 1013 -7.34 -20.71 9.09
N ARG A 1014 -7.97 -21.76 9.62
CA ARG A 1014 -7.47 -23.14 9.51
C ARG A 1014 -7.90 -23.86 8.23
N ILE A 1015 -9.09 -23.58 7.70
CA ILE A 1015 -9.60 -24.31 6.52
C ILE A 1015 -9.12 -23.72 5.18
N VAL A 1016 -8.88 -22.40 5.09
CA VAL A 1016 -8.42 -21.77 3.85
C VAL A 1016 -7.12 -22.41 3.32
N PRO A 1017 -6.03 -22.57 4.11
CA PRO A 1017 -4.81 -23.21 3.62
C PRO A 1017 -4.99 -24.65 3.13
N ILE A 1018 -5.94 -25.39 3.71
CA ILE A 1018 -6.27 -26.76 3.31
C ILE A 1018 -6.99 -26.75 1.95
N LEU A 1019 -7.95 -25.84 1.76
CA LEU A 1019 -8.64 -25.67 0.47
C LEU A 1019 -7.68 -25.18 -0.62
N GLU A 1020 -6.74 -24.31 -0.28
CA GLU A 1020 -5.66 -23.84 -1.14
C GLU A 1020 -4.75 -25.00 -1.60
N GLU A 1021 -4.32 -25.88 -0.68
CA GLU A 1021 -3.53 -27.08 -1.00
C GLU A 1021 -4.32 -28.10 -1.86
N VAL A 1022 -5.62 -28.25 -1.61
CA VAL A 1022 -6.49 -29.12 -2.42
C VAL A 1022 -6.68 -28.52 -3.83
N GLY A 1023 -6.85 -27.20 -3.96
CA GLY A 1023 -6.93 -26.51 -5.25
C GLY A 1023 -5.66 -26.65 -6.08
N ALA A 1024 -4.49 -26.41 -5.47
CA ALA A 1024 -3.19 -26.61 -6.12
C ALA A 1024 -3.00 -28.03 -6.68
N ARG A 1025 -3.46 -29.06 -5.95
CA ARG A 1025 -3.45 -30.46 -6.44
C ARG A 1025 -4.42 -30.70 -7.60
N HIS A 1026 -5.61 -30.08 -7.58
CA HIS A 1026 -6.57 -30.21 -8.68
C HIS A 1026 -6.06 -29.60 -10.00
N LYS A 1027 -5.21 -28.56 -9.93
CA LYS A 1027 -4.47 -28.03 -11.10
C LYS A 1027 -3.58 -29.11 -11.75
N ILE A 1028 -2.82 -29.86 -10.93
CA ILE A 1028 -1.94 -30.94 -11.38
C ILE A 1028 -2.74 -32.09 -12.02
N TYR A 1029 -3.95 -32.36 -11.53
CA TYR A 1029 -4.85 -33.38 -12.09
C TYR A 1029 -5.55 -32.94 -13.40
N GLY A 1030 -5.27 -31.74 -13.90
CA GLY A 1030 -5.88 -31.20 -15.13
C GLY A 1030 -7.31 -30.69 -14.98
N ALA A 1031 -7.80 -30.54 -13.74
CA ALA A 1031 -9.04 -29.82 -13.49
C ALA A 1031 -8.85 -28.32 -13.71
N ARG A 1032 -9.95 -27.60 -13.95
CA ARG A 1032 -9.99 -26.16 -14.23
C ARG A 1032 -11.12 -25.49 -13.44
N PRO A 1033 -11.07 -24.17 -13.16
CA PRO A 1033 -12.16 -23.44 -12.52
C PRO A 1033 -13.54 -23.69 -13.15
N GLU A 1034 -13.60 -23.77 -14.48
CA GLU A 1034 -14.85 -24.03 -15.24
C GLU A 1034 -15.51 -25.38 -14.92
N HIS A 1035 -14.81 -26.33 -14.29
CA HIS A 1035 -15.37 -27.62 -13.90
C HIS A 1035 -16.11 -27.58 -12.54
N PHE A 1036 -15.86 -26.59 -11.67
CA PHE A 1036 -16.43 -26.56 -10.32
C PHE A 1036 -17.95 -26.36 -10.27
N PRO A 1037 -18.59 -25.53 -11.11
CA PRO A 1037 -20.05 -25.42 -11.15
C PRO A 1037 -20.76 -26.76 -11.40
N ALA A 1038 -20.16 -27.64 -12.22
CA ALA A 1038 -20.66 -28.99 -12.46
C ALA A 1038 -20.52 -29.91 -11.23
N VAL A 1039 -19.40 -29.79 -10.50
CA VAL A 1039 -19.17 -30.49 -9.22
C VAL A 1039 -20.19 -30.05 -8.16
N VAL A 1040 -20.50 -28.75 -8.10
CA VAL A 1040 -21.52 -28.19 -7.20
C VAL A 1040 -22.93 -28.69 -7.54
N GLU A 1041 -23.33 -28.79 -8.82
CA GLU A 1041 -24.61 -29.41 -9.21
C GLU A 1041 -24.69 -30.87 -8.76
N ALA A 1042 -23.65 -31.65 -9.03
CA ALA A 1042 -23.59 -33.06 -8.72
C ALA A 1042 -23.60 -33.33 -7.20
N LEU A 1043 -22.93 -32.50 -6.42
CA LEU A 1043 -22.97 -32.56 -4.95
C LEU A 1043 -24.34 -32.17 -4.41
N MET A 1044 -24.95 -31.08 -4.90
CA MET A 1044 -26.31 -30.68 -4.50
C MET A 1044 -27.36 -31.75 -4.86
N TYR A 1045 -27.18 -32.43 -6.00
CA TYR A 1045 -28.00 -33.59 -6.35
C TYR A 1045 -27.81 -34.75 -5.36
N SER A 1046 -26.56 -35.07 -4.97
CA SER A 1046 -26.29 -36.12 -3.98
C SER A 1046 -26.83 -35.79 -2.58
N LEU A 1047 -26.66 -34.55 -2.12
CA LEU A 1047 -27.26 -34.06 -0.87
C LEU A 1047 -28.78 -34.22 -0.87
N LYS A 1048 -29.46 -33.96 -2.01
CA LYS A 1048 -30.91 -34.20 -2.16
C LYS A 1048 -31.31 -35.68 -2.04
N GLN A 1049 -30.43 -36.62 -2.40
CA GLN A 1049 -30.69 -38.06 -2.21
C GLN A 1049 -30.42 -38.53 -0.76
N GLY A 1050 -29.46 -37.91 -0.07
CA GLY A 1050 -29.06 -38.28 1.30
C GLY A 1050 -29.85 -37.59 2.42
N LEU A 1051 -30.65 -36.57 2.11
CA LEU A 1051 -31.37 -35.75 3.08
C LEU A 1051 -32.89 -35.83 2.88
N SER A 1052 -33.64 -35.90 3.98
CA SER A 1052 -35.10 -35.85 3.91
C SER A 1052 -35.60 -34.45 3.52
N PRO A 1053 -36.81 -34.32 2.91
CA PRO A 1053 -37.35 -33.03 2.50
C PRO A 1053 -37.44 -31.97 3.63
N ASN A 1054 -37.62 -32.44 4.87
CA ASN A 1054 -37.71 -31.57 6.05
C ASN A 1054 -36.34 -31.05 6.52
N VAL A 1055 -35.23 -31.64 6.05
CA VAL A 1055 -33.86 -31.19 6.32
C VAL A 1055 -33.29 -30.44 5.11
N PHE A 1056 -33.59 -30.88 3.89
CA PHE A 1056 -33.17 -30.24 2.62
C PHE A 1056 -34.13 -29.13 2.17
N THR A 1057 -34.49 -28.24 3.09
CA THR A 1057 -35.34 -27.07 2.83
C THR A 1057 -34.65 -26.07 1.90
N SER A 1058 -35.39 -25.09 1.36
CA SER A 1058 -34.80 -24.01 0.56
C SER A 1058 -33.70 -23.25 1.30
N GLU A 1059 -33.87 -23.00 2.61
CA GLU A 1059 -32.85 -22.35 3.44
C GLU A 1059 -31.58 -23.20 3.54
N THR A 1060 -31.71 -24.51 3.77
CA THR A 1060 -30.56 -25.43 3.78
C THR A 1060 -29.87 -25.48 2.41
N GLN A 1061 -30.63 -25.45 1.32
CA GLN A 1061 -30.08 -25.47 -0.04
C GLN A 1061 -29.29 -24.19 -0.35
N GLU A 1062 -29.77 -23.03 0.10
CA GLU A 1062 -29.10 -21.74 -0.05
C GLU A 1062 -27.81 -21.68 0.80
N ALA A 1063 -27.87 -22.10 2.07
CA ALA A 1063 -26.71 -22.21 2.95
C ALA A 1063 -25.60 -23.11 2.37
N TRP A 1064 -25.97 -24.25 1.77
CA TRP A 1064 -25.01 -25.12 1.07
C TRP A 1064 -24.40 -24.44 -0.15
N ARG A 1065 -25.16 -23.68 -0.93
CA ARG A 1065 -24.62 -22.93 -2.09
C ARG A 1065 -23.64 -21.85 -1.64
N ASN A 1066 -23.95 -21.11 -0.58
CA ASN A 1066 -23.07 -20.06 -0.03
C ASN A 1066 -21.72 -20.64 0.42
N ILE A 1067 -21.74 -21.77 1.13
CA ILE A 1067 -20.52 -22.42 1.62
C ILE A 1067 -19.72 -23.10 0.49
N LEU A 1068 -20.38 -23.78 -0.45
CA LEU A 1068 -19.71 -24.38 -1.61
C LEU A 1068 -19.10 -23.32 -2.54
N LYS A 1069 -19.66 -22.11 -2.57
CA LYS A 1069 -19.09 -20.98 -3.32
C LYS A 1069 -17.79 -20.47 -2.72
N VAL A 1070 -17.65 -20.47 -1.39
CA VAL A 1070 -16.36 -20.13 -0.76
C VAL A 1070 -15.31 -21.22 -1.01
N VAL A 1071 -15.72 -22.50 -1.05
CA VAL A 1071 -14.83 -23.60 -1.47
C VAL A 1071 -14.37 -23.41 -2.92
N ASP A 1072 -15.29 -23.15 -3.86
CA ASP A 1072 -14.99 -22.89 -5.27
C ASP A 1072 -14.05 -21.70 -5.43
N VAL A 1073 -14.39 -20.53 -4.89
CA VAL A 1073 -13.53 -19.32 -4.97
C VAL A 1073 -12.13 -19.57 -4.41
N THR A 1074 -12.00 -20.24 -3.26
CA THR A 1074 -10.69 -20.51 -2.64
C THR A 1074 -9.86 -21.50 -3.47
N MET A 1075 -10.47 -22.58 -3.96
CA MET A 1075 -9.77 -23.56 -4.79
C MET A 1075 -9.41 -22.98 -6.16
N SER A 1076 -10.36 -22.34 -6.84
CA SER A 1076 -10.18 -21.70 -8.14
C SER A 1076 -9.12 -20.59 -8.10
N ARG A 1077 -8.99 -19.85 -6.98
CA ARG A 1077 -7.92 -18.86 -6.79
C ARG A 1077 -6.53 -19.48 -6.86
N THR A 1078 -6.28 -20.58 -6.16
CA THR A 1078 -4.96 -21.26 -6.20
C THR A 1078 -4.65 -21.93 -7.52
N MET A 1079 -5.68 -22.41 -8.23
CA MET A 1079 -5.53 -22.98 -9.57
C MET A 1079 -5.10 -21.92 -10.61
N ARG A 1080 -5.37 -20.63 -10.33
CA ARG A 1080 -4.94 -19.45 -11.10
C ARG A 1080 -3.60 -18.84 -10.64
N LEU A 1081 -2.85 -19.50 -9.73
CA LEU A 1081 -1.50 -19.06 -9.34
C LEU A 1081 -0.42 -19.67 -10.25
N ASP A 1082 0.61 -18.90 -10.61
CA ASP A 1082 1.79 -19.41 -11.35
C ASP A 1082 2.80 -20.14 -10.44
N GLU A 1083 3.89 -20.67 -11.01
CA GLU A 1083 4.95 -21.38 -10.26
C GLU A 1083 5.70 -20.48 -9.25
N ASN A 1084 5.50 -19.16 -9.31
CA ASN A 1084 6.09 -18.18 -8.40
C ASN A 1084 5.08 -17.62 -7.39
N GLY A 1085 3.83 -18.10 -7.40
CA GLY A 1085 2.77 -17.68 -6.47
C GLY A 1085 2.03 -16.40 -6.85
N ASN A 1086 2.13 -15.92 -8.09
CA ASN A 1086 1.40 -14.73 -8.56
C ASN A 1086 0.01 -15.09 -9.10
N SER A 1087 -1.00 -14.24 -8.88
CA SER A 1087 -2.35 -14.41 -9.43
C SER A 1087 -2.46 -14.01 -10.89
N GLU A 1088 -3.06 -14.88 -11.72
CA GLU A 1088 -3.51 -14.54 -13.09
C GLU A 1088 -4.79 -13.66 -13.06
N GLU A 1089 -4.74 -12.51 -12.40
CA GLU A 1089 -5.82 -11.51 -12.42
C GLU A 1089 -5.68 -10.57 -13.62
N GLY A 1090 -6.51 -10.81 -14.64
CA GLY A 1090 -6.70 -9.90 -15.77
C GLY A 1090 -7.63 -10.48 -16.83
N LEU A 1091 -8.58 -9.68 -17.32
CA LEU A 1091 -9.60 -10.03 -18.33
C LEU A 1091 -9.07 -10.60 -19.67
N ILE A 1092 -7.75 -10.59 -19.88
CA ILE A 1092 -7.10 -11.10 -21.10
C ILE A 1092 -5.95 -12.02 -20.66
N SER A 1093 -6.12 -13.33 -20.87
CA SER A 1093 -5.13 -14.33 -20.45
C SER A 1093 -3.80 -14.18 -21.18
N LEU A 1094 -2.68 -14.59 -20.56
CA LEU A 1094 -1.37 -14.60 -21.22
C LEU A 1094 -1.34 -15.48 -22.49
N ARG A 1095 -2.20 -16.50 -22.56
CA ARG A 1095 -2.43 -17.29 -23.78
C ARG A 1095 -3.04 -16.42 -24.88
N ASP A 1096 -4.11 -15.70 -24.58
CA ASP A 1096 -4.84 -14.93 -25.59
C ASP A 1096 -4.03 -13.73 -26.08
N LYS A 1097 -3.30 -13.04 -25.18
CA LYS A 1097 -2.31 -12.01 -25.56
C LYS A 1097 -1.29 -12.56 -26.56
N ARG A 1098 -0.67 -13.71 -26.26
CA ARG A 1098 0.32 -14.35 -27.13
C ARG A 1098 -0.27 -14.80 -28.47
N LEU A 1099 -1.49 -15.34 -28.49
CA LEU A 1099 -2.17 -15.77 -29.72
C LEU A 1099 -2.52 -14.57 -30.61
N VAL A 1100 -3.02 -13.48 -30.03
CA VAL A 1100 -3.35 -12.24 -30.74
C VAL A 1100 -2.09 -11.54 -31.24
N GLN A 1101 -1.07 -11.33 -30.41
CA GLN A 1101 0.21 -10.76 -30.83
C GLN A 1101 0.90 -11.59 -31.93
N LYS A 1102 0.83 -12.93 -31.87
CA LYS A 1102 1.43 -13.81 -32.88
C LYS A 1102 0.68 -13.75 -34.22
N SER A 1103 -0.64 -13.80 -34.21
CA SER A 1103 -1.46 -13.73 -35.43
C SER A 1103 -1.45 -12.32 -36.05
N TRP A 1104 -1.41 -11.27 -35.21
CA TRP A 1104 -1.25 -9.89 -35.65
C TRP A 1104 0.04 -9.65 -36.44
N LYS A 1105 1.17 -10.24 -36.01
CA LYS A 1105 2.46 -10.18 -36.74
C LYS A 1105 2.41 -10.76 -38.16
N VAL A 1106 1.41 -11.59 -38.47
CA VAL A 1106 1.13 -12.05 -39.83
C VAL A 1106 0.29 -11.00 -40.57
N MET A 1107 -0.84 -10.59 -39.97
CA MET A 1107 -1.79 -9.62 -40.56
C MET A 1107 -1.19 -8.24 -40.87
N GLN A 1108 -0.31 -7.72 -40.00
CA GLN A 1108 0.24 -6.37 -40.14
C GLN A 1108 0.96 -6.12 -41.49
N LYS A 1109 1.45 -7.20 -42.12
CA LYS A 1109 2.17 -7.17 -43.40
C LYS A 1109 1.29 -6.76 -44.59
N ASP A 1110 -0.03 -6.92 -44.49
CA ASP A 1110 -1.00 -6.52 -45.52
C ASP A 1110 -2.14 -5.65 -44.95
N SER A 1111 -1.82 -4.86 -43.92
CA SER A 1111 -2.76 -4.00 -43.19
C SER A 1111 -3.62 -3.10 -44.08
N VAL A 1112 -3.07 -2.60 -45.21
CA VAL A 1112 -3.81 -1.72 -46.13
C VAL A 1112 -4.92 -2.47 -46.89
N ASN A 1113 -4.66 -3.67 -47.40
CA ASN A 1113 -5.68 -4.43 -48.14
C ASN A 1113 -6.64 -5.13 -47.18
N LEU A 1114 -6.18 -5.62 -46.03
CA LEU A 1114 -7.05 -6.16 -44.97
C LEU A 1114 -7.97 -5.08 -44.41
N GLY A 1115 -7.47 -3.88 -44.10
CA GLY A 1115 -8.31 -2.75 -43.66
C GLY A 1115 -9.34 -2.32 -44.71
N ALA A 1116 -8.98 -2.37 -46.00
CA ALA A 1116 -9.91 -2.09 -47.10
C ALA A 1116 -10.98 -3.18 -47.28
N ALA A 1117 -10.61 -4.46 -47.14
CA ALA A 1117 -11.53 -5.58 -47.19
C ALA A 1117 -12.51 -5.56 -46.00
N LEU A 1118 -12.01 -5.27 -44.80
CA LEU A 1118 -12.78 -5.07 -43.57
C LEU A 1118 -13.87 -4.02 -43.75
N PHE A 1119 -13.49 -2.79 -44.13
CA PHE A 1119 -14.47 -1.70 -44.26
C PHE A 1119 -15.42 -1.87 -45.46
N ALA A 1120 -14.95 -2.44 -46.57
CA ALA A 1120 -15.84 -2.80 -47.67
C ALA A 1120 -16.91 -3.82 -47.21
N ARG A 1121 -16.52 -4.84 -46.44
CA ARG A 1121 -17.44 -5.85 -45.89
C ARG A 1121 -18.40 -5.26 -44.84
N PHE A 1122 -17.88 -4.44 -43.93
CA PHE A 1122 -18.64 -3.80 -42.86
C PHE A 1122 -19.76 -2.90 -43.43
N LEU A 1123 -19.45 -2.07 -44.43
CA LEU A 1123 -20.42 -1.14 -45.03
C LEU A 1123 -21.36 -1.79 -46.05
N ASP A 1124 -20.94 -2.90 -46.70
CA ASP A 1124 -21.82 -3.75 -47.52
C ASP A 1124 -22.91 -4.42 -46.66
N ARG A 1125 -22.53 -4.92 -45.48
CA ARG A 1125 -23.44 -5.64 -44.57
C ARG A 1125 -24.30 -4.73 -43.68
N ASN A 1126 -23.89 -3.48 -43.47
CA ASN A 1126 -24.58 -2.54 -42.61
C ASN A 1126 -24.88 -1.21 -43.35
N PRO A 1127 -25.86 -1.18 -44.27
CA PRO A 1127 -26.15 0.02 -45.07
C PRO A 1127 -26.52 1.26 -44.24
N SER A 1128 -27.10 1.09 -43.05
CA SER A 1128 -27.41 2.19 -42.12
C SER A 1128 -26.16 2.88 -41.56
N ILE A 1129 -25.05 2.15 -41.42
CA ILE A 1129 -23.77 2.67 -40.91
C ILE A 1129 -23.01 3.43 -42.00
N ARG A 1130 -23.27 3.12 -43.27
CA ARG A 1130 -22.62 3.73 -44.44
C ARG A 1130 -22.73 5.26 -44.48
N GLU A 1131 -23.84 5.81 -43.99
CA GLU A 1131 -24.10 7.27 -43.94
C GLU A 1131 -23.18 8.03 -42.95
N LEU A 1132 -22.49 7.34 -42.04
CA LEU A 1132 -21.52 7.98 -41.13
C LEU A 1132 -20.19 8.30 -41.82
N PHE A 1133 -19.88 7.66 -42.96
CA PHE A 1133 -18.59 7.81 -43.64
C PHE A 1133 -18.69 8.75 -44.84
N PRO A 1134 -17.79 9.74 -44.99
CA PRO A 1134 -17.78 10.63 -46.16
C PRO A 1134 -17.72 9.88 -47.50
N PHE A 1135 -16.92 8.82 -47.58
CA PHE A 1135 -16.83 7.93 -48.75
C PHE A 1135 -18.03 6.98 -48.89
N GLY A 1136 -18.78 6.72 -47.80
CA GLY A 1136 -20.00 5.92 -47.83
C GLY A 1136 -21.15 6.63 -48.57
N LYS A 1137 -21.22 7.96 -48.49
CA LYS A 1137 -22.17 8.82 -49.22
C LYS A 1137 -21.95 8.87 -50.74
N SER A 1138 -20.86 8.30 -51.23
CA SER A 1138 -20.61 8.18 -52.67
C SER A 1138 -21.49 7.08 -53.28
N SER A 1139 -21.95 7.29 -54.52
CA SER A 1139 -22.79 6.36 -55.30
C SER A 1139 -22.04 5.08 -55.74
N VAL A 1140 -20.88 4.78 -55.15
CA VAL A 1140 -20.01 3.67 -55.53
C VAL A 1140 -20.61 2.33 -55.06
N PRO A 1141 -20.80 1.34 -55.96
CA PRO A 1141 -21.30 0.02 -55.57
C PRO A 1141 -20.43 -0.64 -54.49
N PRO A 1142 -20.99 -1.39 -53.52
CA PRO A 1142 -20.24 -2.00 -52.42
C PRO A 1142 -19.02 -2.83 -52.87
N GLN A 1143 -19.11 -3.50 -54.01
CA GLN A 1143 -18.05 -4.33 -54.59
C GLN A 1143 -16.82 -3.53 -55.04
N MET A 1144 -17.00 -2.24 -55.35
CA MET A 1144 -15.96 -1.31 -55.80
C MET A 1144 -15.35 -0.49 -54.64
N LEU A 1145 -15.99 -0.48 -53.46
CA LEU A 1145 -15.53 0.30 -52.29
C LEU A 1145 -14.11 -0.05 -51.83
N LYS A 1146 -13.66 -1.31 -51.96
CA LYS A 1146 -12.29 -1.75 -51.62
C LYS A 1146 -11.16 -1.06 -52.41
N HIS A 1147 -11.51 -0.38 -53.52
CA HIS A 1147 -10.60 0.39 -54.36
C HIS A 1147 -10.70 1.91 -54.14
N ASN A 1148 -11.64 2.40 -53.33
CA ASN A 1148 -11.76 3.83 -53.00
C ASN A 1148 -10.56 4.28 -52.14
N SER A 1149 -9.92 5.41 -52.50
CA SER A 1149 -8.73 5.95 -51.83
C SER A 1149 -8.96 6.22 -50.35
N ASP A 1150 -10.11 6.81 -50.02
CA ASP A 1150 -10.40 7.36 -48.70
C ASP A 1150 -10.77 6.24 -47.73
N LEU A 1151 -11.50 5.23 -48.20
CA LEU A 1151 -11.75 3.99 -47.47
C LEU A 1151 -10.44 3.23 -47.22
N ARG A 1152 -9.54 3.15 -48.21
CA ARG A 1152 -8.22 2.51 -48.03
C ARG A 1152 -7.35 3.27 -47.02
N ALA A 1153 -7.38 4.60 -47.03
CA ALA A 1153 -6.68 5.43 -46.06
C ALA A 1153 -7.28 5.28 -44.65
N HIS A 1154 -8.60 5.27 -44.52
CA HIS A 1154 -9.30 5.05 -43.25
C HIS A 1154 -9.03 3.65 -42.69
N GLY A 1155 -9.17 2.61 -43.51
CA GLY A 1155 -8.90 1.22 -43.14
C GLY A 1155 -7.44 1.01 -42.70
N LYS A 1156 -6.47 1.67 -43.34
CA LYS A 1156 -5.06 1.68 -42.90
C LYS A 1156 -4.93 2.26 -41.49
N GLY A 1157 -5.50 3.44 -41.23
CA GLY A 1157 -5.42 4.08 -39.90
C GLY A 1157 -6.08 3.27 -38.79
N VAL A 1158 -7.19 2.58 -39.09
CA VAL A 1158 -7.83 1.65 -38.13
C VAL A 1158 -6.92 0.44 -37.85
N MET A 1159 -6.29 -0.15 -38.87
CA MET A 1159 -5.36 -1.26 -38.66
C MET A 1159 -4.09 -0.83 -37.89
N GLU A 1160 -3.57 0.38 -38.11
CA GLU A 1160 -2.47 0.95 -37.30
C GLU A 1160 -2.88 1.17 -35.83
N THR A 1161 -4.13 1.56 -35.59
CA THR A 1161 -4.70 1.73 -34.25
C THR A 1161 -4.88 0.39 -33.54
N ILE A 1162 -5.39 -0.64 -34.24
CA ILE A 1162 -5.48 -2.01 -33.73
C ILE A 1162 -4.09 -2.54 -33.39
N GLY A 1163 -3.07 -2.28 -34.22
CA GLY A 1163 -1.70 -2.68 -33.92
C GLY A 1163 -1.14 -2.03 -32.65
N THR A 1164 -1.40 -0.73 -32.48
CA THR A 1164 -1.05 -0.01 -31.25
C THR A 1164 -1.75 -0.61 -30.02
N ALA A 1165 -3.00 -1.07 -30.16
CA ALA A 1165 -3.72 -1.75 -29.09
C ALA A 1165 -3.17 -3.16 -28.80
N VAL A 1166 -2.77 -3.92 -29.82
CA VAL A 1166 -2.16 -5.27 -29.68
C VAL A 1166 -0.78 -5.20 -29.01
N ASP A 1167 0.06 -4.24 -29.40
CA ASP A 1167 1.36 -4.00 -28.77
C ASP A 1167 1.21 -3.49 -27.32
N GLY A 1168 0.08 -2.83 -27.01
CA GLY A 1168 -0.29 -2.36 -25.67
C GLY A 1168 -0.95 -3.40 -24.76
N LEU A 1169 -1.20 -4.63 -25.20
CA LEU A 1169 -1.90 -5.66 -24.40
C LEU A 1169 -1.16 -6.05 -23.11
N ASP A 1170 0.16 -5.86 -23.07
CA ASP A 1170 0.99 -6.13 -21.88
C ASP A 1170 0.97 -4.97 -20.88
N ASP A 1171 0.41 -3.81 -21.23
CA ASP A 1171 0.31 -2.62 -20.37
C ASP A 1171 -1.04 -1.90 -20.58
N LEU A 1172 -2.10 -2.49 -20.01
CA LEU A 1172 -3.46 -1.97 -20.17
C LEU A 1172 -3.64 -0.54 -19.60
N GLY A 1173 -2.82 -0.16 -18.62
CA GLY A 1173 -2.84 1.18 -18.03
C GLY A 1173 -2.48 2.29 -19.01
N LYS A 1174 -1.69 1.99 -20.06
CA LYS A 1174 -1.37 2.93 -21.13
C LYS A 1174 -2.41 2.96 -22.25
N ILE A 1175 -3.03 1.83 -22.58
CA ILE A 1175 -3.94 1.73 -23.73
C ILE A 1175 -5.38 2.15 -23.40
N VAL A 1176 -5.86 1.89 -22.18
CA VAL A 1176 -7.25 2.23 -21.78
C VAL A 1176 -7.56 3.73 -21.93
N PRO A 1177 -6.70 4.69 -21.52
CA PRO A 1177 -6.94 6.11 -21.77
C PRO A 1177 -7.01 6.48 -23.25
N ILE A 1178 -6.19 5.83 -24.09
CA ILE A 1178 -6.15 6.06 -25.55
C ILE A 1178 -7.45 5.56 -26.20
N LEU A 1179 -7.93 4.38 -25.77
CA LEU A 1179 -9.18 3.80 -26.25
C LEU A 1179 -10.42 4.59 -25.78
N LYS A 1180 -10.41 5.14 -24.56
CA LYS A 1180 -11.47 6.03 -24.07
C LYS A 1180 -11.54 7.33 -24.88
N ASP A 1181 -10.42 8.02 -25.12
CA ASP A 1181 -10.37 9.20 -26.01
C ASP A 1181 -10.83 8.86 -27.44
N LEU A 1182 -10.44 7.69 -27.95
CA LEU A 1182 -10.91 7.20 -29.25
C LEU A 1182 -12.43 6.99 -29.25
N GLY A 1183 -12.99 6.43 -28.17
CA GLY A 1183 -14.43 6.33 -27.93
C GLY A 1183 -15.14 7.67 -27.97
N THR A 1184 -14.63 8.66 -27.23
CA THR A 1184 -15.19 10.03 -27.17
C THR A 1184 -15.23 10.66 -28.56
N ARG A 1185 -14.16 10.50 -29.35
CA ARG A 1185 -14.14 10.97 -30.75
C ARG A 1185 -15.13 10.22 -31.64
N HIS A 1186 -15.34 8.92 -31.44
CA HIS A 1186 -16.32 8.15 -32.19
C HIS A 1186 -17.77 8.53 -31.87
N ASN A 1187 -18.09 8.93 -30.63
CA ASN A 1187 -19.40 9.54 -30.31
C ASN A 1187 -19.60 10.86 -31.09
N VAL A 1188 -18.58 11.73 -31.13
CA VAL A 1188 -18.62 12.97 -31.95
C VAL A 1188 -18.84 12.69 -33.45
N TYR A 1189 -18.38 11.53 -33.95
CA TYR A 1189 -18.62 11.09 -35.33
C TYR A 1189 -20.00 10.43 -35.56
N GLY A 1190 -20.83 10.30 -34.51
CA GLY A 1190 -22.15 9.67 -34.59
C GLY A 1190 -22.14 8.14 -34.60
N ALA A 1191 -21.02 7.51 -34.22
CA ALA A 1191 -20.99 6.08 -33.95
C ALA A 1191 -21.62 5.76 -32.60
N LYS A 1192 -22.19 4.56 -32.48
CA LYS A 1192 -22.86 4.06 -31.28
C LYS A 1192 -22.19 2.76 -30.80
N PRO A 1193 -22.33 2.36 -29.52
CA PRO A 1193 -21.92 1.05 -29.03
C PRO A 1193 -22.44 -0.12 -29.89
N GLU A 1194 -23.69 -0.02 -30.35
CA GLU A 1194 -24.37 -0.94 -31.28
C GLU A 1194 -23.59 -1.21 -32.58
N HIS A 1195 -22.74 -0.29 -33.03
CA HIS A 1195 -21.98 -0.40 -34.29
C HIS A 1195 -20.69 -1.22 -34.15
N PHE A 1196 -20.23 -1.55 -32.93
CA PHE A 1196 -19.00 -2.32 -32.73
C PHE A 1196 -19.15 -3.81 -33.08
N GLN A 1197 -20.25 -4.47 -32.69
CA GLN A 1197 -20.41 -5.90 -32.98
C GLN A 1197 -20.38 -6.20 -34.50
N PRO A 1198 -21.07 -5.45 -35.39
CA PRO A 1198 -20.96 -5.70 -36.82
C PRO A 1198 -19.58 -5.39 -37.42
N LEU A 1199 -18.76 -4.57 -36.73
CA LEU A 1199 -17.35 -4.34 -37.09
C LEU A 1199 -16.49 -5.55 -36.71
N VAL A 1200 -16.71 -6.13 -35.52
CA VAL A 1200 -16.05 -7.38 -35.07
C VAL A 1200 -16.39 -8.53 -36.02
N ASP A 1201 -17.66 -8.69 -36.41
CA ASP A 1201 -18.09 -9.72 -37.36
C ASP A 1201 -17.38 -9.57 -38.72
N ALA A 1202 -17.24 -8.33 -39.21
CA ALA A 1202 -16.50 -8.02 -40.43
C ALA A 1202 -14.98 -8.28 -40.27
N PHE A 1203 -14.42 -8.05 -39.08
CA PHE A 1203 -13.02 -8.33 -38.75
C PHE A 1203 -12.74 -9.84 -38.75
N MET A 1204 -13.56 -10.63 -38.06
CA MET A 1204 -13.45 -12.10 -38.03
C MET A 1204 -13.60 -12.72 -39.42
N TYR A 1205 -14.53 -12.20 -40.23
CA TYR A 1205 -14.65 -12.60 -41.64
C TYR A 1205 -13.38 -12.26 -42.43
N THR A 1206 -12.79 -11.08 -42.21
CA THR A 1206 -11.57 -10.65 -42.91
C THR A 1206 -10.36 -11.49 -42.50
N MET A 1207 -10.21 -11.82 -41.20
CA MET A 1207 -9.19 -12.73 -40.71
C MET A 1207 -9.30 -14.12 -41.33
N ARG A 1208 -10.49 -14.72 -41.30
CA ARG A 1208 -10.74 -16.09 -41.81
C ARG A 1208 -10.43 -16.24 -43.31
N ASN A 1209 -10.53 -15.16 -44.08
CA ASN A 1209 -10.21 -15.14 -45.52
C ASN A 1209 -8.80 -14.59 -45.84
N GLY A 1210 -8.15 -13.92 -44.89
CA GLY A 1210 -6.81 -13.32 -45.06
C GLY A 1210 -5.65 -14.13 -44.45
N LEU A 1211 -5.94 -15.08 -43.57
CA LEU A 1211 -4.98 -15.99 -42.94
C LEU A 1211 -5.17 -17.42 -43.43
N SER A 1212 -4.11 -18.24 -43.40
CA SER A 1212 -4.25 -19.67 -43.71
C SER A 1212 -5.01 -20.42 -42.60
N SER A 1213 -5.57 -21.59 -42.92
CA SER A 1213 -6.24 -22.46 -41.94
C SER A 1213 -5.34 -23.00 -40.82
N LYS A 1214 -4.01 -22.83 -40.94
CA LYS A 1214 -3.02 -23.13 -39.89
C LYS A 1214 -2.74 -21.93 -38.97
N GLU A 1215 -3.10 -20.72 -39.40
CA GLU A 1215 -2.87 -19.46 -38.67
C GLU A 1215 -4.15 -18.93 -38.04
N PHE A 1216 -5.32 -19.22 -38.62
CA PHE A 1216 -6.64 -18.94 -38.05
C PHE A 1216 -7.26 -20.23 -37.50
N THR A 1217 -6.83 -20.63 -36.30
CA THR A 1217 -7.41 -21.74 -35.54
C THR A 1217 -8.58 -21.27 -34.66
N PRO A 1218 -9.44 -22.16 -34.13
CA PRO A 1218 -10.48 -21.79 -33.16
C PRO A 1218 -9.90 -21.02 -31.96
N ASP A 1219 -8.80 -21.51 -31.38
CA ASP A 1219 -8.04 -20.84 -30.33
C ASP A 1219 -7.67 -19.37 -30.66
N VAL A 1220 -7.30 -19.09 -31.91
CA VAL A 1220 -6.96 -17.72 -32.36
C VAL A 1220 -8.22 -16.88 -32.54
N GLN A 1221 -9.31 -17.46 -33.04
CA GLN A 1221 -10.60 -16.78 -33.14
C GLN A 1221 -11.12 -16.39 -31.75
N ASP A 1222 -11.18 -17.33 -30.80
CA ASP A 1222 -11.64 -17.11 -29.43
C ASP A 1222 -10.80 -16.02 -28.73
N ALA A 1223 -9.48 -16.07 -28.89
CA ALA A 1223 -8.57 -15.08 -28.32
C ALA A 1223 -8.83 -13.66 -28.89
N TRP A 1224 -9.06 -13.53 -30.19
CA TRP A 1224 -9.42 -12.23 -30.78
C TRP A 1224 -10.83 -11.78 -30.38
N GLU A 1225 -11.81 -12.67 -30.27
CA GLU A 1225 -13.17 -12.33 -29.82
C GLU A 1225 -13.15 -11.79 -28.38
N ASN A 1226 -12.35 -12.39 -27.50
CA ASN A 1226 -12.21 -11.92 -26.12
C ASN A 1226 -11.53 -10.55 -26.04
N ILE A 1227 -10.49 -10.29 -26.83
CA ILE A 1227 -9.85 -8.96 -26.87
C ILE A 1227 -10.78 -7.91 -27.49
N TRP A 1228 -11.55 -8.25 -28.53
CA TRP A 1228 -12.52 -7.33 -29.11
C TRP A 1228 -13.66 -6.94 -28.16
N LYS A 1229 -14.11 -7.83 -27.26
CA LYS A 1229 -15.06 -7.47 -26.20
C LYS A 1229 -14.49 -6.36 -25.32
N VAL A 1230 -13.26 -6.52 -24.82
CA VAL A 1230 -12.59 -5.51 -23.98
C VAL A 1230 -12.36 -4.20 -24.74
N LEU A 1231 -11.94 -4.25 -26.01
CA LEU A 1231 -11.76 -3.03 -26.82
C LEU A 1231 -13.10 -2.29 -27.06
N ALA A 1232 -14.16 -3.01 -27.40
CA ALA A 1232 -15.48 -2.44 -27.64
C ALA A 1232 -16.10 -1.86 -26.36
N GLU A 1233 -15.93 -2.54 -25.21
CA GLU A 1233 -16.36 -2.07 -23.90
C GLU A 1233 -15.63 -0.78 -23.50
N VAL A 1234 -14.29 -0.76 -23.55
CA VAL A 1234 -13.50 0.42 -23.19
C VAL A 1234 -13.79 1.61 -24.12
N MET A 1235 -14.02 1.38 -25.41
CA MET A 1235 -14.43 2.44 -26.34
C MET A 1235 -15.87 2.91 -26.10
N SER A 1236 -16.81 2.02 -25.77
CA SER A 1236 -18.19 2.39 -25.42
C SER A 1236 -18.24 3.22 -24.14
N ASN A 1237 -17.47 2.82 -23.11
CA ASN A 1237 -17.27 3.56 -21.86
C ASN A 1237 -16.50 4.90 -22.03
N GLY A 1238 -16.06 5.23 -23.25
CA GLY A 1238 -15.54 6.55 -23.61
C GLY A 1238 -16.46 7.33 -24.54
N MET A 1239 -17.49 6.69 -25.12
CA MET A 1239 -18.56 7.35 -25.88
C MET A 1239 -19.58 8.00 -24.94
N GLU A 1240 -19.86 7.36 -23.81
CA GLU A 1240 -20.69 7.85 -22.70
C GLU A 1240 -20.01 9.01 -21.94
#